data_AF-A0A1Z5KDL1-F1
#
_entry.id   AF-A0A1Z5KDL1-F1
#
_cell.length_a   1.000
_cell.length_b   1.000
_cell.length_c   1.000
_cell.angle_alpha   90.00
_cell.angle_beta   90.00
_cell.angle_gamma   90.00
#
_symmetry.space_group_name_H-M   'P 1'
#
loop_
_entity.id
_entity.type
_entity.pdbx_description
1 polymer ?
#
loop_
_entity_poly.entity_id
_entity_poly.type
_entity_poly.pdbx_seq_one_letter_code
_entity_poly.pdbx_strand_id
1 'polypeptide(L)'
;MESSLDSDREIVRSALRVSTRVWSKLEKKSQQKGMTEAEILREYILLCPYVDPDGPVMQAALKGIDEYKDDDKLLRITVPALHSSPAASHEELSDEDKSESPSDIVSASVENIHTPVKHSPATKKGSRWRLVGRILFLDLPLLVLCMTYAFFMWGHHVYDEYLLPQLEAVVFTPERSEVEITYYKRPCTADDMTTKSGENLFLPLDATPEEAYQHQLRHGFTVFRSVLAEDTATELRNFITARNRNLTEEESIFVIENTNRFSFGLGTEEPSVVKAMKEIGNHERLRPALEKIIGPNPALIEMTAITASYGAVAQYWHDDVVATASAINYARTFGPSYSVFIQLQNTTKGMGATGVCPGTHYCSDGFLDKFCEKEGFQLVNEEGYWATGDALLMNMNSYHRGSAHTDPDALDRVMLILTFVPRPEERAESRQMSQGITFSLRWDMWGHTLHDLAHADSAMNQPFATLRALGLFNKVSKDAWGIDYISGSSMRMANEDNGFRRDELDTFLERGGFPFLPYFLQGEVSDEENWHEYLIRTFLLCKEFLFKMCCCFAVLPLLASVFSRSQPRSQSFFGAMFRSASLASIAYLLFEGARYYVDNTGWAKDIKASRRYASIVPLYGLSEDLPTTFPTKYDVLIETRYGSRQLHMYNDFIEGHPGNRKFLDLLPEAAEVFTDYPFEFQEAAAEYVMGQMAMSGSRFLYQAPYGAWYLLDTDAVTFYVKSKLAMKSSKVVEYLSKEIRFLISDLLYGIYRDYSMSSVDMIPFLEDIGEKLMTGIKSRPKQSSQIRQQMDFVSDASAFIFPRTFSLPPISSFEAPTRWITRRFPFSAVQGKEPFQGAWLQEGDLVDGFIDNYRYMGTITHVTAHGNYHISYPDGDDNWNDTYEILPFVPYQLGEKLDVLIDNEYMLCEIVAVMEDGTYHVITDHDDEYYTDKTLKDFRRYPSKLRKKRIYQAAY
;
A
#
# COMPACT_ATOMS: atom_id res chain seq x y z
N MET A 1 -2.02 -26.72 11.23
CA MET A 1 -2.12 -25.25 11.12
C MET A 1 -3.40 -24.79 10.43
N GLU A 2 -3.88 -25.38 9.34
CA GLU A 2 -5.13 -24.92 8.66
C GLU A 2 -6.39 -24.83 9.53
N SER A 3 -6.46 -25.53 10.67
CA SER A 3 -7.55 -25.37 11.64
C SER A 3 -7.48 -24.06 12.42
N SER A 4 -6.35 -23.35 12.42
CA SER A 4 -6.18 -22.14 13.24
C SER A 4 -7.14 -21.06 12.78
N LEU A 5 -7.05 -20.50 11.57
CA LEU A 5 -7.68 -19.20 11.24
C LEU A 5 -9.21 -19.09 11.45
N ASP A 6 -10.00 -20.13 11.16
CA ASP A 6 -11.44 -20.10 11.53
C ASP A 6 -11.65 -20.41 13.02
N SER A 7 -10.80 -21.25 13.63
CA SER A 7 -10.74 -21.31 15.09
C SER A 7 -10.25 -19.99 15.69
N ASP A 8 -9.38 -19.19 15.07
CA ASP A 8 -8.87 -17.90 15.57
C ASP A 8 -9.99 -16.85 15.52
N ARG A 9 -10.86 -16.92 14.52
CA ARG A 9 -12.12 -16.15 14.48
C ARG A 9 -13.09 -16.57 15.56
N GLU A 10 -13.21 -17.87 15.85
CA GLU A 10 -14.06 -18.37 16.94
C GLU A 10 -13.41 -18.20 18.33
N ILE A 11 -12.08 -18.19 18.42
CA ILE A 11 -11.24 -17.97 19.60
C ILE A 11 -11.22 -16.51 19.95
N VAL A 12 -11.12 -15.56 19.01
CA VAL A 12 -11.26 -14.13 19.32
C VAL A 12 -12.70 -13.82 19.73
N ARG A 13 -13.71 -14.37 19.04
CA ARG A 13 -15.11 -14.24 19.47
C ARG A 13 -15.39 -14.89 20.83
N SER A 14 -14.76 -16.02 21.12
CA SER A 14 -14.89 -16.72 22.40
C SER A 14 -14.02 -16.10 23.49
N ALA A 15 -12.87 -15.50 23.16
CA ALA A 15 -12.03 -14.72 24.06
C ALA A 15 -12.74 -13.46 24.48
N LEU A 16 -13.38 -12.74 23.55
CA LEU A 16 -14.25 -11.62 23.89
C LEU A 16 -15.42 -12.11 24.77
N ARG A 17 -16.20 -13.10 24.34
CA ARG A 17 -17.34 -13.63 25.13
C ARG A 17 -16.94 -14.20 26.49
N VAL A 18 -15.79 -14.86 26.60
CA VAL A 18 -15.25 -15.39 27.85
C VAL A 18 -14.72 -14.25 28.69
N SER A 19 -13.93 -13.32 28.16
CA SER A 19 -13.43 -12.15 28.89
C SER A 19 -14.57 -11.28 29.43
N THR A 20 -15.63 -10.99 28.67
CA THR A 20 -16.79 -10.24 29.22
C THR A 20 -17.53 -11.04 30.31
N ARG A 21 -17.63 -12.37 30.17
CA ARG A 21 -18.26 -13.25 31.19
C ARG A 21 -17.38 -13.47 32.42
N VAL A 22 -16.06 -13.51 32.25
CA VAL A 22 -15.04 -13.62 33.29
C VAL A 22 -14.97 -12.30 34.03
N TRP A 23 -14.89 -11.17 33.33
CA TRP A 23 -14.94 -9.83 33.91
C TRP A 23 -16.23 -9.59 34.69
N SER A 24 -17.42 -9.85 34.13
CA SER A 24 -18.69 -9.71 34.88
C SER A 24 -18.84 -10.71 36.04
N LYS A 25 -18.13 -11.85 36.01
CA LYS A 25 -18.00 -12.74 37.17
C LYS A 25 -17.03 -12.18 38.20
N LEU A 26 -15.87 -11.66 37.80
CA LEU A 26 -14.81 -11.15 38.66
C LEU A 26 -15.17 -9.82 39.31
N GLU A 27 -15.88 -8.94 38.61
CA GLU A 27 -16.52 -7.75 39.16
C GLU A 27 -17.44 -8.13 40.33
N LYS A 28 -18.36 -9.09 40.13
CA LYS A 28 -19.25 -9.60 41.18
C LYS A 28 -18.49 -10.33 42.28
N LYS A 29 -17.47 -11.13 41.94
CA LYS A 29 -16.63 -11.87 42.89
C LYS A 29 -15.80 -10.90 43.75
N SER A 30 -15.31 -9.82 43.17
CA SER A 30 -14.62 -8.72 43.84
C SER A 30 -15.56 -7.97 44.77
N GLN A 31 -16.70 -7.49 44.28
CA GLN A 31 -17.73 -6.81 45.10
C GLN A 31 -18.22 -7.70 46.28
N GLN A 32 -18.25 -9.02 46.11
CA GLN A 32 -18.64 -9.98 47.16
C GLN A 32 -17.52 -10.39 48.12
N LYS A 33 -16.24 -10.28 47.73
CA LYS A 33 -15.10 -10.79 48.52
C LYS A 33 -14.08 -9.73 48.94
N GLY A 34 -14.17 -8.50 48.42
CA GLY A 34 -13.18 -7.43 48.64
C GLY A 34 -11.82 -7.73 48.01
N MET A 35 -11.80 -8.35 46.82
CA MET A 35 -10.56 -8.71 46.11
C MET A 35 -9.75 -7.46 45.75
N THR A 36 -8.42 -7.50 45.91
CA THR A 36 -7.54 -6.42 45.45
C THR A 36 -7.42 -6.44 43.92
N GLU A 37 -6.97 -5.33 43.31
CA GLU A 37 -6.77 -5.25 41.85
C GLU A 37 -5.78 -6.31 41.35
N ALA A 38 -4.72 -6.59 42.13
CA ALA A 38 -3.80 -7.69 41.86
C ALA A 38 -4.53 -9.06 41.84
N GLU A 39 -5.46 -9.31 42.76
CA GLU A 39 -6.23 -10.56 42.80
C GLU A 39 -7.25 -10.68 41.66
N ILE A 40 -7.86 -9.56 41.26
CA ILE A 40 -8.75 -9.49 40.09
C ILE A 40 -7.96 -9.78 38.82
N LEU A 41 -6.79 -9.16 38.64
CA LEU A 41 -5.94 -9.33 37.46
C LEU A 41 -5.35 -10.74 37.39
N ARG A 42 -4.90 -11.29 38.52
CA ARG A 42 -4.41 -12.68 38.65
C ARG A 42 -5.48 -13.69 38.27
N GLU A 43 -6.71 -13.52 38.77
CA GLU A 43 -7.81 -14.42 38.40
C GLU A 43 -8.36 -14.16 36.99
N TYR A 44 -8.30 -12.94 36.46
CA TYR A 44 -8.62 -12.67 35.06
C TYR A 44 -7.71 -13.47 34.13
N ILE A 45 -6.40 -13.36 34.35
CA ILE A 45 -5.37 -14.07 33.57
C ILE A 45 -5.48 -15.59 33.74
N LEU A 46 -5.70 -16.11 34.95
CA LEU A 46 -5.96 -17.55 35.18
C LEU A 46 -7.28 -18.06 34.57
N LEU A 47 -8.18 -17.16 34.15
CA LEU A 47 -9.44 -17.48 33.49
C LEU A 47 -9.42 -17.16 31.98
N CYS A 48 -8.29 -16.74 31.41
CA CYS A 48 -8.08 -16.59 29.98
C CYS A 48 -7.72 -17.96 29.35
N PRO A 49 -8.62 -18.64 28.61
CA PRO A 49 -8.46 -20.04 28.22
C PRO A 49 -7.54 -20.25 27.00
N TYR A 50 -6.73 -19.24 26.64
CA TYR A 50 -5.83 -19.22 25.48
C TYR A 50 -4.38 -18.96 25.85
N VAL A 51 -4.09 -18.81 27.14
CA VAL A 51 -2.73 -18.75 27.67
C VAL A 51 -2.51 -20.05 28.44
N ASP A 52 -1.49 -20.81 28.07
CA ASP A 52 -1.08 -22.02 28.79
C ASP A 52 -0.77 -21.67 30.25
N PRO A 53 -1.48 -22.24 31.25
CA PRO A 53 -1.27 -21.91 32.66
C PRO A 53 0.16 -22.22 33.14
N ASP A 54 0.81 -23.22 32.55
CA ASP A 54 2.18 -23.63 32.89
C ASP A 54 3.23 -23.02 31.94
N GLY A 55 2.78 -22.29 30.90
CA GLY A 55 3.64 -21.67 29.90
C GLY A 55 4.49 -20.51 30.45
N PRO A 56 5.70 -20.26 29.92
CA PRO A 56 6.65 -19.31 30.49
C PRO A 56 6.14 -17.85 30.50
N VAL A 57 5.29 -17.48 29.54
CA VAL A 57 4.64 -16.16 29.49
C VAL A 57 3.62 -16.00 30.62
N MET A 58 2.84 -17.04 30.92
CA MET A 58 1.91 -17.04 32.05
C MET A 58 2.67 -16.95 33.37
N GLN A 59 3.71 -17.77 33.54
CA GLN A 59 4.49 -17.80 34.77
C GLN A 59 5.20 -16.45 35.02
N ALA A 60 5.66 -15.77 33.96
CA ALA A 60 6.17 -14.40 34.06
C ALA A 60 5.09 -13.38 34.45
N ALA A 61 3.90 -13.44 33.84
CA ALA A 61 2.79 -12.52 34.14
C ALA A 61 2.25 -12.71 35.56
N LEU A 62 2.03 -13.96 35.99
CA LEU A 62 1.60 -14.28 37.35
C LEU A 62 2.64 -13.87 38.39
N LYS A 63 3.94 -14.09 38.11
CA LYS A 63 5.02 -13.62 38.98
C LYS A 63 5.00 -12.10 39.14
N GLY A 64 4.90 -11.34 38.04
CA GLY A 64 4.83 -9.88 38.11
C GLY A 64 3.61 -9.35 38.89
N ILE A 65 2.49 -10.07 38.85
CA ILE A 65 1.28 -9.72 39.63
C ILE A 65 1.41 -10.09 41.11
N ASP A 66 2.05 -11.21 41.43
CA ASP A 66 2.34 -11.57 42.82
C ASP A 66 3.42 -10.65 43.43
N GLU A 67 4.38 -10.16 42.63
CA GLU A 67 5.33 -9.10 43.02
C GLU A 67 4.61 -7.76 43.27
N TYR A 68 3.73 -7.32 42.36
CA TYR A 68 2.88 -6.14 42.54
C TYR A 68 1.98 -6.25 43.79
N LYS A 69 1.54 -7.46 44.15
CA LYS A 69 0.73 -7.72 45.34
C LYS A 69 1.53 -7.59 46.65
N ASP A 70 2.84 -7.79 46.64
CA ASP A 70 3.67 -7.62 47.84
C ASP A 70 3.96 -6.14 48.15
N ASP A 71 4.01 -5.27 47.12
CA ASP A 71 4.08 -3.81 47.31
C ASP A 71 2.79 -3.23 47.95
N ASP A 72 1.60 -3.70 47.56
CA ASP A 72 0.31 -3.29 48.15
C ASP A 72 0.15 -3.72 49.63
N LYS A 73 0.82 -4.80 50.05
CA LYS A 73 0.79 -5.28 51.45
C LYS A 73 1.46 -4.34 52.45
N LEU A 74 2.37 -3.48 52.02
CA LEU A 74 3.07 -2.53 52.91
C LEU A 74 2.13 -1.48 53.54
N LEU A 75 0.88 -1.36 53.08
CA LEU A 75 -0.05 -0.29 53.45
C LEU A 75 -1.15 -0.66 54.46
N ARG A 76 -1.23 -1.90 55.00
CA ARG A 76 -2.35 -2.31 55.89
C ARG A 76 -1.94 -2.95 57.22
N ILE A 77 -2.37 -2.30 58.31
CA ILE A 77 -2.14 -2.70 59.71
C ILE A 77 -3.26 -3.64 60.22
N THR A 78 -2.93 -4.45 61.23
CA THR A 78 -3.66 -5.65 61.70
C THR A 78 -4.92 -5.44 62.56
N VAL A 79 -5.91 -6.34 62.39
CA VAL A 79 -6.90 -6.78 63.40
C VAL A 79 -7.14 -8.30 63.23
N PRO A 80 -7.30 -9.14 64.29
CA PRO A 80 -7.09 -10.60 64.19
C PRO A 80 -8.35 -11.51 64.07
N ALA A 81 -8.08 -12.81 63.88
CA ALA A 81 -8.96 -13.89 63.43
C ALA A 81 -9.93 -14.53 64.47
N LEU A 82 -10.79 -15.45 63.98
CA LEU A 82 -11.46 -16.50 64.75
C LEU A 82 -11.43 -17.86 64.00
N HIS A 83 -11.49 -18.98 64.74
CA HIS A 83 -11.55 -20.37 64.24
C HIS A 83 -13.01 -20.84 63.94
N SER A 84 -13.36 -22.02 63.40
CA SER A 84 -12.71 -23.35 63.49
C SER A 84 -13.16 -24.44 62.47
N SER A 85 -12.19 -25.33 62.14
CA SER A 85 -12.26 -26.80 61.91
C SER A 85 -13.15 -27.48 60.82
N PRO A 86 -12.81 -28.73 60.39
CA PRO A 86 -13.31 -29.35 59.14
C PRO A 86 -14.02 -30.72 59.31
N ALA A 87 -14.48 -31.31 58.18
CA ALA A 87 -14.91 -32.73 58.06
C ALA A 87 -14.73 -33.27 56.61
N ALA A 88 -14.87 -34.59 56.42
CA ALA A 88 -14.79 -35.35 55.15
C ALA A 88 -15.66 -36.64 55.27
N SER A 89 -15.82 -37.57 54.33
CA SER A 89 -15.25 -37.87 52.98
C SER A 89 -16.26 -38.77 52.20
N HIS A 90 -15.85 -39.44 51.09
CA HIS A 90 -16.61 -40.44 50.29
C HIS A 90 -17.71 -39.84 49.36
N GLU A 91 -18.18 -40.44 48.25
CA GLU A 91 -17.91 -41.76 47.61
C GLU A 91 -18.26 -41.82 46.08
N GLU A 92 -17.51 -42.65 45.32
CA GLU A 92 -17.84 -43.57 44.17
C GLU A 92 -18.68 -43.27 42.87
N LEU A 93 -18.51 -44.21 41.90
CA LEU A 93 -19.20 -44.56 40.61
C LEU A 93 -18.87 -43.67 39.38
N SER A 94 -18.43 -44.15 38.18
CA SER A 94 -18.76 -45.28 37.25
C SER A 94 -19.94 -44.98 36.29
N ASP A 95 -20.08 -45.45 35.02
CA ASP A 95 -19.38 -46.38 34.08
C ASP A 95 -19.27 -45.70 32.65
N GLU A 96 -18.99 -46.26 31.46
CA GLU A 96 -18.78 -47.64 30.90
C GLU A 96 -17.84 -47.58 29.64
N ASP A 97 -17.48 -48.73 29.07
CA ASP A 97 -16.58 -48.92 27.90
C ASP A 97 -17.20 -48.65 26.50
N LYS A 98 -16.35 -48.45 25.46
CA LYS A 98 -16.17 -49.44 24.36
C LYS A 98 -15.13 -49.08 23.28
N SER A 99 -14.59 -50.14 22.68
CA SER A 99 -13.45 -50.13 21.76
C SER A 99 -13.72 -50.81 20.40
N GLU A 100 -12.84 -50.51 19.45
CA GLU A 100 -12.43 -51.22 18.22
C GLU A 100 -13.21 -52.46 17.71
N SER A 101 -13.49 -52.48 16.39
CA SER A 101 -12.79 -53.38 15.44
C SER A 101 -13.32 -53.30 13.99
N PRO A 102 -12.48 -53.53 12.96
CA PRO A 102 -12.88 -53.68 11.54
C PRO A 102 -12.79 -55.14 11.05
N SER A 103 -13.43 -55.47 9.91
CA SER A 103 -13.10 -56.68 9.11
C SER A 103 -13.63 -56.63 7.67
N ASP A 104 -12.95 -57.34 6.76
CA ASP A 104 -13.16 -57.36 5.31
C ASP A 104 -14.27 -58.33 4.84
N ILE A 105 -14.81 -58.11 3.63
CA ILE A 105 -15.61 -59.12 2.90
C ILE A 105 -15.16 -59.26 1.42
N VAL A 106 -14.30 -60.26 1.22
CA VAL A 106 -14.37 -61.36 0.22
C VAL A 106 -14.90 -61.07 -1.21
N SER A 107 -14.06 -61.40 -2.19
CA SER A 107 -14.44 -61.66 -3.59
C SER A 107 -14.90 -63.11 -3.84
N ALA A 108 -15.98 -63.32 -4.58
CA ALA A 108 -16.38 -64.62 -5.14
C ALA A 108 -17.11 -64.44 -6.50
N SER A 109 -17.33 -65.53 -7.26
CA SER A 109 -17.65 -65.46 -8.70
C SER A 109 -18.52 -66.62 -9.23
N VAL A 110 -18.83 -66.59 -10.53
CA VAL A 110 -19.36 -67.67 -11.41
C VAL A 110 -20.90 -67.79 -11.57
N GLU A 111 -21.33 -67.47 -12.80
CA GLU A 111 -22.42 -68.04 -13.64
C GLU A 111 -23.84 -68.29 -13.11
N ASN A 112 -24.83 -67.76 -13.86
CA ASN A 112 -25.58 -68.67 -14.76
C ASN A 112 -26.19 -67.98 -16.00
N ILE A 113 -26.61 -68.79 -16.98
CA ILE A 113 -26.85 -68.38 -18.38
C ILE A 113 -28.33 -68.40 -18.74
N HIS A 114 -28.86 -67.28 -19.27
CA HIS A 114 -30.09 -67.27 -20.07
C HIS A 114 -29.96 -66.32 -21.29
N THR A 115 -30.27 -66.85 -22.47
CA THR A 115 -30.08 -66.18 -23.77
C THR A 115 -31.39 -65.68 -24.38
N PRO A 116 -31.55 -64.38 -24.67
CA PRO A 116 -32.61 -63.88 -25.54
C PRO A 116 -32.28 -64.09 -27.03
N VAL A 117 -33.30 -64.19 -27.88
CA VAL A 117 -33.17 -64.46 -29.32
C VAL A 117 -32.55 -63.28 -30.08
N LYS A 118 -31.53 -63.55 -30.90
CA LYS A 118 -30.94 -62.57 -31.83
C LYS A 118 -31.86 -62.31 -33.02
N HIS A 119 -32.72 -61.30 -32.94
CA HIS A 119 -33.06 -60.54 -34.16
C HIS A 119 -31.86 -59.68 -34.54
N SER A 120 -31.38 -59.79 -35.78
CA SER A 120 -30.28 -58.98 -36.30
C SER A 120 -30.78 -57.60 -36.76
N PRO A 121 -30.50 -56.50 -36.03
CA PRO A 121 -30.88 -55.17 -36.51
C PRO A 121 -30.01 -54.82 -37.71
N ALA A 122 -30.62 -54.63 -38.88
CA ALA A 122 -29.92 -54.20 -40.08
C ALA A 122 -29.16 -52.88 -39.78
N THR A 123 -27.83 -52.94 -39.74
CA THR A 123 -27.00 -51.89 -39.17
C THR A 123 -26.97 -50.66 -40.09
N LYS A 124 -27.88 -49.71 -39.80
CA LYS A 124 -27.98 -48.40 -40.48
C LYS A 124 -26.71 -47.57 -40.23
N LYS A 125 -25.61 -47.87 -40.93
CA LYS A 125 -24.30 -47.19 -40.82
C LYS A 125 -24.42 -45.66 -40.97
N GLY A 126 -25.35 -45.20 -41.81
CA GLY A 126 -25.66 -43.77 -41.98
C GLY A 126 -26.26 -43.07 -40.75
N SER A 127 -26.68 -43.80 -39.70
CA SER A 127 -27.20 -43.20 -38.46
C SER A 127 -26.08 -42.58 -37.62
N ARG A 128 -24.95 -43.28 -37.45
CA ARG A 128 -23.82 -42.79 -36.64
C ARG A 128 -23.20 -41.52 -37.23
N TRP A 129 -23.00 -41.47 -38.55
CA TRP A 129 -22.47 -40.28 -39.22
C TRP A 129 -23.37 -39.05 -39.09
N ARG A 130 -24.71 -39.23 -39.11
CA ARG A 130 -25.66 -38.13 -38.86
C ARG A 130 -25.60 -37.64 -37.41
N LEU A 131 -25.40 -38.53 -36.44
CA LEU A 131 -25.23 -38.14 -35.03
C LEU A 131 -23.91 -37.40 -34.82
N VAL A 132 -22.79 -37.93 -35.31
CA VAL A 132 -21.46 -37.29 -35.20
C VAL A 132 -21.44 -35.93 -35.91
N GLY A 133 -21.93 -35.84 -37.14
CA GLY A 133 -22.03 -34.56 -37.86
C GLY A 133 -22.93 -33.55 -37.16
N ARG A 134 -24.07 -33.97 -36.60
CA ARG A 134 -24.92 -33.09 -35.77
C ARG A 134 -24.18 -32.58 -34.53
N ILE A 135 -23.46 -33.46 -33.83
CA ILE A 135 -22.71 -33.06 -32.63
C ILE A 135 -21.64 -32.04 -33.01
N LEU A 136 -20.82 -32.31 -34.02
CA LEU A 136 -19.71 -31.44 -34.43
C LEU A 136 -20.15 -30.09 -35.05
N PHE A 137 -21.27 -30.06 -35.79
CA PHE A 137 -21.70 -28.86 -36.52
C PHE A 137 -22.90 -28.11 -35.90
N LEU A 138 -23.55 -28.64 -34.86
CA LEU A 138 -24.67 -27.97 -34.19
C LEU A 138 -24.57 -28.03 -32.65
N ASP A 139 -24.52 -29.24 -32.06
CA ASP A 139 -24.65 -29.36 -30.59
C ASP A 139 -23.38 -28.84 -29.86
N LEU A 140 -22.18 -29.10 -30.39
CA LEU A 140 -20.91 -28.61 -29.82
C LEU A 140 -20.70 -27.10 -30.07
N PRO A 141 -20.89 -26.54 -31.27
CA PRO A 141 -20.81 -25.09 -31.47
C PRO A 141 -21.83 -24.31 -30.62
N LEU A 142 -23.06 -24.81 -30.47
CA LEU A 142 -24.05 -24.19 -29.59
C LEU A 142 -23.64 -24.30 -28.11
N LEU A 143 -23.09 -25.45 -27.67
CA LEU A 143 -22.56 -25.57 -26.30
C LEU A 143 -21.40 -24.59 -26.07
N VAL A 144 -20.45 -24.46 -27.00
CA VAL A 144 -19.34 -23.50 -26.89
C VAL A 144 -19.88 -22.07 -26.82
N LEU A 145 -20.77 -21.66 -27.73
CA LEU A 145 -21.39 -20.33 -27.69
C LEU A 145 -22.15 -20.06 -26.38
N CYS A 146 -22.93 -21.03 -25.88
CA CYS A 146 -23.61 -20.92 -24.60
C CYS A 146 -22.63 -20.82 -23.41
N MET A 147 -21.52 -21.57 -23.44
CA MET A 147 -20.49 -21.51 -22.40
C MET A 147 -19.71 -20.19 -22.42
N THR A 148 -19.34 -19.69 -23.61
CA THR A 148 -18.69 -18.38 -23.75
C THR A 148 -19.65 -17.27 -23.33
N TYR A 149 -20.93 -17.32 -23.72
CA TYR A 149 -21.93 -16.35 -23.25
C TYR A 149 -22.12 -16.41 -21.73
N ALA A 150 -22.17 -17.61 -21.13
CA ALA A 150 -22.23 -17.78 -19.68
C ALA A 150 -20.98 -17.22 -18.97
N PHE A 151 -19.80 -17.35 -19.57
CA PHE A 151 -18.57 -16.71 -19.09
C PHE A 151 -18.63 -15.17 -19.17
N PHE A 152 -19.15 -14.60 -20.26
CA PHE A 152 -19.37 -13.14 -20.36
C PHE A 152 -20.47 -12.65 -19.39
N MET A 153 -21.50 -13.45 -19.09
CA MET A 153 -22.47 -13.12 -18.03
C MET A 153 -21.82 -13.17 -16.64
N TRP A 154 -20.96 -14.15 -16.37
CA TRP A 154 -20.20 -14.25 -15.12
C TRP A 154 -19.22 -13.07 -14.97
N GLY A 155 -18.44 -12.77 -16.01
CA GLY A 155 -17.53 -11.62 -16.01
C GLY A 155 -18.26 -10.28 -15.82
N HIS A 156 -19.49 -10.14 -16.33
CA HIS A 156 -20.31 -8.96 -16.09
C HIS A 156 -20.74 -8.83 -14.62
N HIS A 157 -21.21 -9.92 -14.01
CA HIS A 157 -21.51 -9.94 -12.57
C HIS A 157 -20.25 -9.65 -11.74
N VAL A 158 -19.11 -10.24 -12.11
CA VAL A 158 -17.83 -9.99 -11.43
C VAL A 158 -17.40 -8.53 -11.57
N TYR A 159 -17.67 -7.91 -12.72
CA TYR A 159 -17.45 -6.49 -12.93
C TYR A 159 -18.38 -5.62 -12.08
N ASP A 160 -19.70 -5.72 -12.29
CA ASP A 160 -20.73 -4.87 -11.65
C ASP A 160 -20.64 -4.92 -10.11
N GLU A 161 -20.44 -6.12 -9.55
CA GLU A 161 -20.58 -6.38 -8.11
C GLU A 161 -19.23 -6.35 -7.36
N TYR A 162 -18.09 -6.33 -8.06
CA TYR A 162 -16.76 -6.37 -7.44
C TYR A 162 -15.70 -5.51 -8.11
N LEU A 163 -15.44 -5.64 -9.42
CA LEU A 163 -14.33 -4.90 -10.05
C LEU A 163 -14.62 -3.40 -10.14
N LEU A 164 -15.85 -2.97 -10.44
CA LEU A 164 -16.21 -1.56 -10.42
C LEU A 164 -16.13 -0.97 -8.99
N PRO A 165 -16.75 -1.58 -7.94
CA PRO A 165 -16.51 -1.16 -6.55
C PRO A 165 -15.04 -1.22 -6.10
N GLN A 166 -14.22 -2.13 -6.67
CA GLN A 166 -12.78 -2.16 -6.41
C GLN A 166 -12.09 -0.96 -7.06
N LEU A 167 -12.36 -0.67 -8.33
CA LEU A 167 -11.84 0.48 -9.08
C LEU A 167 -12.18 1.78 -8.35
N GLU A 168 -13.46 2.01 -8.03
CA GLU A 168 -13.94 3.16 -7.24
C GLU A 168 -13.20 3.29 -5.89
N ALA A 169 -12.85 2.17 -5.24
CA ALA A 169 -12.12 2.17 -3.98
C ALA A 169 -10.59 2.34 -4.11
N VAL A 170 -9.99 2.09 -5.29
CA VAL A 170 -8.55 2.34 -5.54
C VAL A 170 -8.25 3.70 -6.18
N VAL A 171 -9.25 4.45 -6.67
CA VAL A 171 -9.00 5.83 -7.15
C VAL A 171 -8.34 6.67 -6.05
N PHE A 172 -7.25 7.35 -6.39
CA PHE A 172 -6.51 8.24 -5.51
C PHE A 172 -6.70 9.71 -5.92
N THR A 173 -7.86 10.26 -5.58
CA THR A 173 -8.21 11.66 -5.92
C THR A 173 -7.44 12.68 -5.06
N PRO A 174 -7.34 13.96 -5.48
CA PRO A 174 -6.72 15.01 -4.67
C PRO A 174 -7.31 15.13 -3.26
N GLU A 175 -8.64 15.12 -3.13
CA GLU A 175 -9.33 15.26 -1.83
C GLU A 175 -9.06 14.05 -0.92
N ARG A 176 -8.90 12.86 -1.51
CA ARG A 176 -8.48 11.67 -0.78
C ARG A 176 -7.03 11.80 -0.29
N SER A 177 -6.15 12.38 -1.12
CA SER A 177 -4.75 12.60 -0.75
C SER A 177 -4.63 13.54 0.46
N GLU A 178 -5.38 14.65 0.49
CA GLU A 178 -5.40 15.61 1.62
C GLU A 178 -5.78 14.95 2.96
N VAL A 179 -6.70 13.99 2.91
CA VAL A 179 -7.23 13.26 4.07
C VAL A 179 -6.28 12.14 4.54
N GLU A 180 -5.63 11.44 3.60
CA GLU A 180 -4.78 10.28 3.89
C GLU A 180 -3.31 10.62 4.15
N ILE A 181 -2.86 11.84 3.81
CA ILE A 181 -1.45 12.26 3.98
C ILE A 181 -0.98 12.12 5.43
N THR A 182 0.24 11.60 5.61
CA THR A 182 0.89 11.42 6.92
C THR A 182 1.49 12.72 7.49
N TYR A 183 1.39 13.81 6.72
CA TYR A 183 2.11 15.08 6.88
C TYR A 183 3.63 14.92 7.06
N TYR A 184 4.18 13.75 6.70
CA TYR A 184 5.61 13.52 6.60
C TYR A 184 6.14 14.16 5.29
N LYS A 185 5.97 15.47 5.13
CA LYS A 185 6.58 16.25 4.04
C LYS A 185 7.90 16.80 4.54
N ARG A 186 8.96 16.01 4.38
CA ARG A 186 10.28 16.22 5.00
C ARG A 186 11.31 16.58 3.92
N PRO A 187 11.77 17.84 3.86
CA PRO A 187 12.84 18.24 2.95
C PRO A 187 14.19 17.69 3.42
N CYS A 188 15.10 17.49 2.48
CA CYS A 188 16.41 16.89 2.73
C CYS A 188 17.59 17.73 2.24
N THR A 189 18.75 17.43 2.82
CA THR A 189 19.97 18.23 2.75
C THR A 189 21.21 17.35 2.57
N ALA A 190 22.37 17.97 2.32
CA ALA A 190 23.65 17.25 2.24
C ALA A 190 24.04 16.50 3.54
N ASP A 191 23.39 16.85 4.65
CA ASP A 191 23.56 16.23 5.95
C ASP A 191 22.77 14.92 6.10
N ASP A 192 21.77 14.67 5.25
CA ASP A 192 20.93 13.47 5.29
C ASP A 192 21.59 12.25 4.65
N MET A 193 22.68 12.45 3.89
CA MET A 193 23.44 11.33 3.33
C MET A 193 24.18 10.55 4.41
N THR A 194 23.72 9.31 4.61
CA THR A 194 24.13 8.40 5.68
C THR A 194 25.48 7.71 5.45
N THR A 195 26.00 7.77 4.22
CA THR A 195 27.36 7.42 3.82
C THR A 195 27.71 8.18 2.52
N LYS A 196 29.01 8.38 2.25
CA LYS A 196 29.56 8.88 0.97
C LYS A 196 30.52 7.88 0.30
N SER A 197 30.47 6.62 0.72
CA SER A 197 31.23 5.49 0.16
C SER A 197 30.29 4.32 -0.15
N GLY A 198 30.57 3.64 -1.26
CA GLY A 198 29.86 2.43 -1.68
C GLY A 198 30.19 1.21 -0.84
N GLU A 199 31.43 1.08 -0.34
CA GLU A 199 31.83 -0.06 0.52
C GLU A 199 30.94 -0.15 1.77
N ASN A 200 30.60 0.99 2.36
CA ASN A 200 29.70 1.12 3.52
C ASN A 200 28.25 0.68 3.25
N LEU A 201 27.91 0.25 2.02
CA LEU A 201 26.60 -0.32 1.67
C LEU A 201 26.64 -1.84 1.50
N PHE A 202 27.82 -2.48 1.48
CA PHE A 202 27.94 -3.93 1.38
C PHE A 202 27.81 -4.57 2.77
N LEU A 203 26.93 -5.55 2.89
CA LEU A 203 26.83 -6.32 4.13
C LEU A 203 28.04 -7.25 4.29
N PRO A 204 28.55 -7.39 5.54
CA PRO A 204 29.40 -8.51 5.93
C PRO A 204 28.81 -9.87 5.50
N LEU A 205 29.67 -10.84 5.22
CA LEU A 205 29.25 -12.18 4.79
C LEU A 205 28.51 -12.95 5.89
N ASP A 206 28.78 -12.61 7.14
CA ASP A 206 28.22 -13.13 8.38
C ASP A 206 27.06 -12.30 8.96
N ALA A 207 26.66 -11.20 8.29
CA ALA A 207 25.60 -10.32 8.76
C ALA A 207 24.25 -11.04 8.92
N THR A 208 23.63 -10.88 10.09
CA THR A 208 22.31 -11.45 10.42
C THR A 208 21.16 -10.72 9.70
N PRO A 209 19.96 -11.33 9.62
CA PRO A 209 18.78 -10.67 9.07
C PRO A 209 18.37 -9.39 9.82
N GLU A 210 18.71 -9.27 11.12
CA GLU A 210 18.47 -8.04 11.89
C GLU A 210 19.49 -6.96 11.51
N GLU A 211 20.77 -7.29 11.36
CA GLU A 211 21.77 -6.32 10.90
C GLU A 211 21.48 -5.85 9.47
N ALA A 212 21.04 -6.75 8.58
CA ALA A 212 20.56 -6.41 7.24
C ALA A 212 19.33 -5.48 7.28
N TYR A 213 18.39 -5.71 8.19
CA TYR A 213 17.23 -4.85 8.43
C TYR A 213 17.63 -3.46 8.93
N GLN A 214 18.47 -3.38 9.96
CA GLN A 214 18.95 -2.10 10.51
C GLN A 214 19.80 -1.33 9.50
N HIS A 215 20.58 -2.03 8.67
CA HIS A 215 21.33 -1.45 7.56
C HIS A 215 20.39 -0.84 6.50
N GLN A 216 19.36 -1.58 6.06
CA GLN A 216 18.38 -1.07 5.10
C GLN A 216 17.55 0.09 5.66
N LEU A 217 17.12 -0.02 6.93
CA LEU A 217 16.42 1.05 7.66
C LEU A 217 17.28 2.32 7.77
N ARG A 218 18.60 2.15 7.96
CA ARG A 218 19.57 3.24 8.03
C ARG A 218 19.81 3.91 6.68
N HIS A 219 20.09 3.13 5.65
CA HIS A 219 20.68 3.61 4.38
C HIS A 219 19.71 3.69 3.20
N GLY A 220 18.61 2.93 3.19
CA GLY A 220 17.73 2.79 2.02
C GLY A 220 18.30 1.89 0.92
N PHE A 221 19.56 1.49 1.06
CA PHE A 221 20.36 0.67 0.15
C PHE A 221 21.16 -0.36 0.94
N THR A 222 21.17 -1.62 0.49
CA THR A 222 21.89 -2.73 1.14
C THR A 222 22.37 -3.75 0.09
N VAL A 223 23.68 -3.94 -0.06
CA VAL A 223 24.25 -4.89 -1.04
C VAL A 223 24.55 -6.24 -0.38
N PHE A 224 23.88 -7.27 -0.85
CA PHE A 224 24.13 -8.67 -0.53
C PHE A 224 25.14 -9.23 -1.54
N ARG A 225 26.30 -9.66 -1.06
CA ARG A 225 27.33 -10.29 -1.91
C ARG A 225 26.92 -11.69 -2.37
N SER A 226 27.15 -11.99 -3.65
CA SER A 226 26.97 -13.31 -4.29
C SER A 226 25.59 -13.96 -4.09
N VAL A 227 24.52 -13.22 -4.45
CA VAL A 227 23.13 -13.74 -4.44
C VAL A 227 22.87 -14.69 -5.61
N LEU A 228 23.47 -14.43 -6.77
CA LEU A 228 23.57 -15.40 -7.86
C LEU A 228 24.97 -16.00 -7.93
N ALA A 229 25.06 -17.26 -8.34
CA ALA A 229 26.32 -17.87 -8.74
C ALA A 229 26.86 -17.24 -10.04
N GLU A 230 28.18 -17.21 -10.20
CA GLU A 230 28.85 -16.56 -11.34
C GLU A 230 28.45 -17.20 -12.69
N ASP A 231 28.24 -18.52 -12.71
CA ASP A 231 27.76 -19.24 -13.89
C ASP A 231 26.30 -18.90 -14.19
N THR A 232 25.41 -18.85 -13.19
CA THR A 232 24.00 -18.43 -13.33
C THR A 232 23.87 -17.00 -13.85
N ALA A 233 24.64 -16.08 -13.28
CA ALA A 233 24.70 -14.69 -13.74
C ALA A 233 25.19 -14.59 -15.19
N THR A 234 26.23 -15.36 -15.54
CA THR A 234 26.80 -15.40 -16.91
C THR A 234 25.82 -16.01 -17.92
N GLU A 235 25.16 -17.11 -17.59
CA GLU A 235 24.13 -17.75 -18.42
C GLU A 235 22.97 -16.79 -18.70
N LEU A 236 22.44 -16.16 -17.65
CA LEU A 236 21.35 -15.18 -17.77
C LEU A 236 21.77 -13.93 -18.56
N ARG A 237 23.01 -13.43 -18.36
CA ARG A 237 23.56 -12.32 -19.16
C ARG A 237 23.61 -12.65 -20.64
N ASN A 238 24.03 -13.87 -20.99
CA ASN A 238 24.13 -14.31 -22.38
C ASN A 238 22.75 -14.43 -23.03
N PHE A 239 21.74 -14.90 -22.30
CA PHE A 239 20.34 -14.86 -22.75
C PHE A 239 19.85 -13.43 -23.00
N ILE A 240 19.99 -12.53 -22.03
CA ILE A 240 19.51 -11.13 -22.12
C ILE A 240 20.19 -10.39 -23.29
N THR A 241 21.51 -10.48 -23.40
CA THR A 241 22.24 -9.81 -24.50
C THR A 241 21.93 -10.39 -25.88
N ALA A 242 21.61 -11.69 -25.98
CA ALA A 242 21.08 -12.28 -27.21
C ALA A 242 19.64 -11.81 -27.51
N ARG A 243 18.81 -11.59 -26.48
CA ARG A 243 17.43 -11.13 -26.61
C ARG A 243 17.35 -9.67 -27.05
N ASN A 244 18.13 -8.76 -26.45
CA ASN A 244 18.18 -7.33 -26.82
C ASN A 244 18.43 -7.12 -28.33
N ARG A 245 19.31 -7.92 -28.93
CA ARG A 245 19.64 -7.86 -30.37
C ARG A 245 18.47 -8.23 -31.30
N ASN A 246 17.40 -8.79 -30.75
CA ASN A 246 16.21 -9.25 -31.44
C ASN A 246 14.93 -8.73 -30.74
N LEU A 247 15.03 -7.63 -29.98
CA LEU A 247 13.92 -7.04 -29.24
C LEU A 247 13.08 -6.19 -30.21
N THR A 248 11.77 -6.43 -30.28
CA THR A 248 10.86 -5.56 -31.04
C THR A 248 10.47 -4.34 -30.23
N GLU A 249 9.94 -3.30 -30.88
CA GLU A 249 9.36 -2.14 -30.21
C GLU A 249 8.22 -2.55 -29.25
N GLU A 250 7.37 -3.51 -29.66
CA GLU A 250 6.25 -4.06 -28.88
C GLU A 250 6.69 -4.86 -27.63
N GLU A 251 7.91 -5.42 -27.67
CA GLU A 251 8.51 -6.15 -26.54
C GLU A 251 9.37 -5.25 -25.65
N SER A 252 9.75 -4.07 -26.15
CA SER A 252 10.56 -3.10 -25.42
C SER A 252 9.75 -2.36 -24.38
N ILE A 253 10.34 -2.16 -23.21
CA ILE A 253 9.74 -1.42 -22.11
C ILE A 253 10.44 -0.07 -21.99
N PHE A 254 9.68 0.99 -21.70
CA PHE A 254 10.21 2.33 -21.49
C PHE A 254 11.30 2.35 -20.42
N VAL A 255 12.36 3.10 -20.68
CA VAL A 255 13.47 3.35 -19.74
C VAL A 255 13.75 4.85 -19.78
N ILE A 256 13.86 5.47 -18.61
CA ILE A 256 14.33 6.87 -18.50
C ILE A 256 15.68 6.99 -19.21
N GLU A 257 15.86 8.00 -20.07
CA GLU A 257 17.03 8.14 -20.95
C GLU A 257 17.33 6.89 -21.79
N ASN A 258 16.36 6.43 -22.60
CA ASN A 258 16.44 5.21 -23.41
C ASN A 258 17.57 5.15 -24.46
N THR A 259 18.32 6.23 -24.68
CA THR A 259 19.43 6.27 -25.64
C THR A 259 20.51 5.25 -25.25
N ASN A 260 20.75 4.28 -26.15
CA ASN A 260 21.63 3.11 -25.93
C ASN A 260 21.25 2.25 -24.70
N ARG A 261 19.96 2.24 -24.33
CA ARG A 261 19.40 1.37 -23.29
C ARG A 261 18.28 0.48 -23.82
N PHE A 262 18.16 -0.70 -23.24
CA PHE A 262 17.17 -1.70 -23.60
C PHE A 262 16.58 -2.29 -22.32
N SER A 263 15.25 -2.45 -22.27
CA SER A 263 14.55 -3.17 -21.20
C SER A 263 13.42 -4.02 -21.76
N PHE A 264 13.17 -5.16 -21.13
CA PHE A 264 12.03 -6.03 -21.41
C PHE A 264 11.64 -6.86 -20.17
N GLY A 265 10.37 -7.27 -20.13
CA GLY A 265 9.83 -8.13 -19.07
C GLY A 265 10.30 -9.58 -19.23
N LEU A 266 10.87 -10.14 -18.16
CA LEU A 266 11.35 -11.52 -18.14
C LEU A 266 10.22 -12.53 -17.90
N GLY A 267 10.53 -13.79 -18.12
CA GLY A 267 9.68 -14.93 -17.80
C GLY A 267 10.45 -16.24 -17.71
N THR A 268 9.78 -17.27 -17.24
CA THR A 268 10.36 -18.53 -16.76
C THR A 268 10.42 -19.65 -17.82
N GLU A 269 10.20 -19.35 -19.11
CA GLU A 269 10.46 -20.30 -20.19
C GLU A 269 11.95 -20.61 -20.35
N GLU A 270 12.80 -19.65 -19.99
CA GLU A 270 14.25 -19.72 -20.14
C GLU A 270 14.89 -20.37 -18.89
N PRO A 271 15.65 -21.48 -19.04
CA PRO A 271 16.27 -22.17 -17.92
C PRO A 271 17.20 -21.29 -17.06
N SER A 272 17.93 -20.35 -17.66
CA SER A 272 18.79 -19.43 -16.91
C SER A 272 18.02 -18.45 -16.01
N VAL A 273 16.82 -18.03 -16.42
CA VAL A 273 15.90 -17.24 -15.57
C VAL A 273 15.38 -18.11 -14.41
N VAL A 274 14.94 -19.34 -14.67
CA VAL A 274 14.46 -20.27 -13.63
C VAL A 274 15.55 -20.59 -12.60
N LYS A 275 16.81 -20.76 -13.05
CA LYS A 275 17.98 -20.96 -12.19
C LYS A 275 18.20 -19.75 -11.27
N ALA A 276 18.21 -18.54 -11.83
CA ALA A 276 18.38 -17.30 -11.09
C ALA A 276 17.25 -17.07 -10.07
N MET A 277 15.98 -17.29 -10.44
CA MET A 277 14.84 -17.15 -9.51
C MET A 277 14.97 -18.10 -8.31
N LYS A 278 15.42 -19.34 -8.54
CA LYS A 278 15.63 -20.32 -7.47
C LYS A 278 16.80 -19.95 -6.56
N GLU A 279 17.86 -19.35 -7.07
CA GLU A 279 18.95 -18.83 -6.24
C GLU A 279 18.47 -17.66 -5.37
N ILE A 280 17.80 -16.66 -5.95
CA ILE A 280 17.24 -15.50 -5.24
C ILE A 280 16.24 -15.94 -4.14
N GLY A 281 15.30 -16.82 -4.48
CA GLY A 281 14.26 -17.31 -3.55
C GLY A 281 14.77 -18.26 -2.45
N ASN A 282 16.02 -18.72 -2.52
CA ASN A 282 16.66 -19.57 -1.51
C ASN A 282 17.92 -18.95 -0.89
N HIS A 283 18.36 -17.75 -1.29
CA HIS A 283 19.58 -17.14 -0.78
C HIS A 283 19.45 -16.78 0.72
N GLU A 284 20.30 -17.43 1.54
CA GLU A 284 20.17 -17.56 2.99
C GLU A 284 20.09 -16.23 3.75
N ARG A 285 20.70 -15.15 3.23
CA ARG A 285 20.69 -13.82 3.86
C ARG A 285 19.65 -12.87 3.26
N LEU A 286 19.48 -12.88 1.94
CA LEU A 286 18.56 -11.95 1.26
C LEU A 286 17.10 -12.27 1.60
N ARG A 287 16.70 -13.54 1.57
CA ARG A 287 15.30 -13.91 1.78
C ARG A 287 14.81 -13.59 3.20
N PRO A 288 15.51 -13.97 4.29
CA PRO A 288 15.07 -13.57 5.63
C PRO A 288 15.10 -12.06 5.84
N ALA A 289 16.01 -11.32 5.20
CA ALA A 289 15.98 -9.86 5.23
C ALA A 289 14.75 -9.29 4.50
N LEU A 290 14.42 -9.76 3.28
CA LEU A 290 13.20 -9.39 2.56
C LEU A 290 11.94 -9.71 3.38
N GLU A 291 11.84 -10.91 3.96
CA GLU A 291 10.69 -11.32 4.78
C GLU A 291 10.56 -10.50 6.08
N LYS A 292 11.68 -10.03 6.65
CA LYS A 292 11.74 -9.12 7.82
C LYS A 292 11.40 -7.67 7.45
N ILE A 293 11.81 -7.19 6.28
CA ILE A 293 11.61 -5.80 5.82
C ILE A 293 10.19 -5.59 5.26
N ILE A 294 9.75 -6.48 4.38
CA ILE A 294 8.56 -6.31 3.53
C ILE A 294 7.35 -7.07 4.10
N GLY A 295 7.59 -8.12 4.90
CA GLY A 295 6.56 -9.00 5.43
C GLY A 295 6.68 -10.44 4.92
N PRO A 296 5.93 -11.39 5.50
CA PRO A 296 6.09 -12.82 5.23
C PRO A 296 5.72 -13.17 3.79
N ASN A 297 6.70 -13.72 3.06
CA ASN A 297 6.58 -14.14 1.66
C ASN A 297 6.07 -13.01 0.72
N PRO A 298 6.87 -11.95 0.48
CA PRO A 298 6.41 -10.76 -0.25
C PRO A 298 6.03 -11.07 -1.70
N ALA A 299 5.12 -10.26 -2.24
CA ALA A 299 4.60 -10.39 -3.60
C ALA A 299 5.55 -9.76 -4.63
N LEU A 300 5.68 -10.40 -5.81
CA LEU A 300 6.44 -9.90 -6.95
C LEU A 300 5.56 -8.95 -7.79
N ILE A 301 6.06 -7.76 -8.14
CA ILE A 301 5.36 -6.77 -8.99
C ILE A 301 6.21 -6.20 -10.14
N GLU A 302 7.47 -6.63 -10.27
CA GLU A 302 8.34 -6.35 -11.42
C GLU A 302 9.34 -7.50 -11.60
N MET A 303 9.67 -7.83 -12.85
CA MET A 303 10.78 -8.74 -13.16
C MET A 303 11.34 -8.40 -14.55
N THR A 304 12.37 -7.55 -14.59
CA THR A 304 12.95 -7.00 -15.83
C THR A 304 14.44 -7.26 -15.95
N ALA A 305 14.94 -7.11 -17.19
CA ALA A 305 16.36 -6.95 -17.46
C ALA A 305 16.60 -5.59 -18.10
N ILE A 306 17.44 -4.74 -17.47
CA ILE A 306 17.92 -3.50 -18.08
C ILE A 306 19.35 -3.69 -18.58
N THR A 307 19.59 -3.30 -19.83
CA THR A 307 20.93 -3.24 -20.43
C THR A 307 21.26 -1.82 -20.83
N ALA A 308 22.46 -1.36 -20.48
CA ALA A 308 23.05 -0.12 -20.98
C ALA A 308 24.31 -0.46 -21.79
N SER A 309 24.35 -0.02 -23.04
CA SER A 309 25.51 -0.14 -23.94
C SER A 309 26.37 1.12 -23.89
N TYR A 310 27.60 1.05 -24.42
CA TYR A 310 28.47 2.23 -24.57
C TYR A 310 27.74 3.40 -25.25
N GLY A 311 27.91 4.60 -24.69
CA GLY A 311 27.20 5.80 -25.14
C GLY A 311 25.80 5.95 -24.56
N ALA A 312 25.38 5.11 -23.60
CA ALA A 312 24.21 5.39 -22.77
C ALA A 312 24.51 6.58 -21.85
N VAL A 313 23.66 7.61 -21.88
CA VAL A 313 23.79 8.79 -21.01
C VAL A 313 23.39 8.45 -19.57
N ALA A 314 23.70 9.33 -18.62
CA ALA A 314 23.23 9.19 -17.24
C ALA A 314 21.75 9.58 -17.16
N GLN A 315 20.96 8.79 -16.44
CA GLN A 315 19.60 9.19 -16.06
C GLN A 315 19.66 10.37 -15.07
N TYR A 316 18.59 11.17 -15.03
CA TYR A 316 18.36 12.08 -13.91
C TYR A 316 18.15 11.29 -12.60
N TRP A 317 18.33 11.92 -11.45
CA TRP A 317 18.13 11.28 -10.15
C TRP A 317 16.64 11.17 -9.82
N HIS A 318 16.19 9.97 -9.46
CA HIS A 318 14.79 9.67 -9.21
C HIS A 318 14.61 8.63 -8.09
N ASP A 319 13.48 8.72 -7.41
CA ASP A 319 12.77 7.58 -6.84
C ASP A 319 11.99 6.83 -7.94
N ASP A 320 11.81 5.50 -7.77
CA ASP A 320 10.99 4.70 -8.69
C ASP A 320 9.48 4.84 -8.41
N VAL A 321 9.14 5.39 -7.24
CA VAL A 321 7.77 5.62 -6.74
C VAL A 321 7.50 7.13 -6.71
N VAL A 322 6.39 7.56 -7.31
CA VAL A 322 6.04 8.99 -7.38
C VAL A 322 5.63 9.54 -6.00
N ALA A 323 6.03 10.77 -5.70
CA ALA A 323 5.85 11.34 -4.35
C ALA A 323 4.39 11.38 -3.89
N THR A 324 3.44 11.65 -4.79
CA THR A 324 1.98 11.65 -4.59
C THR A 324 1.38 10.29 -4.27
N ALA A 325 2.11 9.19 -4.50
CA ALA A 325 1.62 7.85 -4.21
C ALA A 325 2.65 7.00 -3.45
N SER A 326 3.50 7.68 -2.67
CA SER A 326 4.53 7.04 -1.87
C SER A 326 3.98 6.50 -0.54
N ALA A 327 4.49 5.33 -0.13
CA ALA A 327 4.27 4.83 1.22
C ALA A 327 4.85 5.75 2.32
N ILE A 328 5.76 6.69 1.98
CA ILE A 328 6.22 7.73 2.91
C ILE A 328 5.10 8.73 3.22
N ASN A 329 4.54 9.35 2.17
CA ASN A 329 3.50 10.37 2.31
C ASN A 329 2.13 9.79 2.66
N TYR A 330 1.84 8.53 2.32
CA TYR A 330 0.54 7.89 2.52
C TYR A 330 0.68 6.43 2.96
N ALA A 331 1.41 6.19 4.05
CA ALA A 331 1.73 4.84 4.59
C ALA A 331 0.53 3.91 4.83
N ARG A 332 -0.68 4.47 4.97
CA ARG A 332 -1.95 3.76 5.13
C ARG A 332 -2.72 3.54 3.82
N THR A 333 -2.31 4.15 2.72
CA THR A 333 -2.91 3.98 1.39
C THR A 333 -2.04 3.11 0.49
N PHE A 334 -0.72 3.33 0.53
CA PHE A 334 0.24 2.65 -0.32
C PHE A 334 1.17 1.73 0.48
N GLY A 335 1.34 0.52 -0.03
CA GLY A 335 2.29 -0.47 0.46
C GLY A 335 3.70 -0.10 0.01
N PRO A 336 4.71 -0.16 0.90
CA PRO A 336 6.09 0.15 0.55
C PRO A 336 6.66 -0.90 -0.39
N SER A 337 7.45 -0.45 -1.36
CA SER A 337 8.02 -1.29 -2.40
C SER A 337 9.55 -1.24 -2.38
N TYR A 338 10.16 -2.38 -2.68
CA TYR A 338 11.61 -2.56 -2.63
C TYR A 338 12.10 -3.35 -3.83
N SER A 339 13.16 -2.85 -4.46
CA SER A 339 13.73 -3.44 -5.66
C SER A 339 15.06 -4.12 -5.36
N VAL A 340 15.28 -5.26 -6.00
CA VAL A 340 16.50 -6.07 -5.92
C VAL A 340 17.19 -5.97 -7.28
N PHE A 341 18.20 -5.12 -7.36
CA PHE A 341 19.01 -4.89 -8.56
C PHE A 341 20.23 -5.82 -8.52
N ILE A 342 20.40 -6.72 -9.49
CA ILE A 342 21.47 -7.74 -9.49
C ILE A 342 22.36 -7.55 -10.72
N GLN A 343 23.67 -7.37 -10.52
CA GLN A 343 24.61 -7.25 -11.64
C GLN A 343 24.93 -8.60 -12.24
N LEU A 344 24.85 -8.70 -13.56
CA LEU A 344 25.17 -9.95 -14.28
C LEU A 344 26.61 -9.98 -14.84
N GLN A 345 27.40 -8.95 -14.52
CA GLN A 345 28.85 -8.86 -14.75
C GLN A 345 29.47 -7.87 -13.75
N ASN A 346 30.78 -8.02 -13.46
CA ASN A 346 31.57 -6.99 -12.78
C ASN A 346 31.39 -5.64 -13.48
N THR A 347 30.82 -4.66 -12.78
CA THR A 347 30.37 -3.40 -13.35
C THR A 347 31.18 -2.25 -12.76
N THR A 348 32.00 -1.60 -13.58
CA THR A 348 32.87 -0.49 -13.17
C THR A 348 32.12 0.85 -13.18
N LYS A 349 32.76 1.90 -12.64
CA LYS A 349 32.28 3.29 -12.81
C LYS A 349 32.13 3.69 -14.28
N GLY A 350 33.08 3.29 -15.15
CA GLY A 350 33.05 3.57 -16.59
C GLY A 350 31.92 2.86 -17.33
N MET A 351 31.54 1.65 -16.90
CA MET A 351 30.37 0.92 -17.40
C MET A 351 29.02 1.50 -16.94
N GLY A 352 29.01 2.59 -16.17
CA GLY A 352 27.78 3.18 -15.65
C GLY A 352 27.20 2.45 -14.44
N ALA A 353 28.02 2.00 -13.48
CA ALA A 353 27.54 1.53 -12.18
C ALA A 353 26.52 2.52 -11.55
N THR A 354 25.44 1.98 -10.99
CA THR A 354 24.27 2.75 -10.51
C THR A 354 24.68 3.80 -9.48
N GLY A 355 24.28 5.05 -9.71
CA GLY A 355 24.39 6.14 -8.74
C GLY A 355 23.38 5.97 -7.62
N VAL A 356 23.82 6.14 -6.37
CA VAL A 356 22.99 6.01 -5.16
C VAL A 356 23.19 7.22 -4.24
N CYS A 357 22.13 7.58 -3.49
CA CYS A 357 22.11 8.73 -2.59
C CYS A 357 21.61 8.31 -1.19
N PRO A 358 22.42 7.62 -0.35
CA PRO A 358 21.88 6.81 0.75
C PRO A 358 21.34 7.61 1.94
N GLY A 359 20.13 7.26 2.40
CA GLY A 359 19.35 8.00 3.41
C GLY A 359 18.18 8.79 2.83
N THR A 360 18.07 8.87 1.50
CA THR A 360 17.00 9.63 0.82
C THR A 360 15.61 9.00 0.90
N HIS A 361 15.48 7.74 1.34
CA HIS A 361 14.20 7.11 1.68
C HIS A 361 13.51 7.70 2.93
N TYR A 362 14.10 8.71 3.58
CA TYR A 362 13.43 9.56 4.57
C TYR A 362 13.03 10.93 3.99
N CYS A 363 13.12 11.11 2.69
CA CYS A 363 12.81 12.36 2.00
C CYS A 363 11.54 12.17 1.17
N SER A 364 10.72 13.22 1.15
CA SER A 364 9.45 13.24 0.39
C SER A 364 9.24 14.57 -0.34
N ASP A 365 10.25 15.44 -0.30
CA ASP A 365 10.20 16.82 -0.78
C ASP A 365 11.61 17.39 -1.00
N GLY A 366 11.71 18.45 -1.81
CA GLY A 366 12.92 19.24 -2.04
C GLY A 366 13.83 18.79 -3.20
N PHE A 367 14.88 19.57 -3.45
CA PHE A 367 15.82 19.42 -4.59
C PHE A 367 16.81 18.26 -4.45
N LEU A 368 16.29 17.06 -4.26
CA LEU A 368 17.05 15.81 -4.18
C LEU A 368 17.86 15.56 -5.46
N ASP A 369 17.39 16.03 -6.62
CA ASP A 369 18.10 16.02 -7.89
C ASP A 369 19.44 16.79 -7.82
N LYS A 370 19.40 18.08 -7.47
CA LYS A 370 20.55 18.99 -7.39
C LYS A 370 21.51 18.57 -6.28
N PHE A 371 20.97 18.03 -5.20
CA PHE A 371 21.73 17.48 -4.08
C PHE A 371 22.48 16.19 -4.46
N CYS A 372 21.77 15.18 -4.96
CA CYS A 372 22.36 13.88 -5.29
C CYS A 372 23.31 13.97 -6.49
N GLU A 373 23.14 14.94 -7.41
CA GLU A 373 24.13 15.22 -8.45
C GLU A 373 25.48 15.68 -7.89
N LYS A 374 25.47 16.42 -6.77
CA LYS A 374 26.69 16.95 -6.12
C LYS A 374 27.34 15.96 -5.16
N GLU A 375 26.54 15.21 -4.41
CA GLU A 375 27.01 14.43 -3.26
C GLU A 375 26.85 12.91 -3.45
N GLY A 376 25.91 12.47 -4.30
CA GLY A 376 25.66 11.06 -4.62
C GLY A 376 26.79 10.43 -5.42
N PHE A 377 26.90 9.09 -5.36
CA PHE A 377 28.06 8.38 -5.90
C PHE A 377 27.67 7.07 -6.60
N GLN A 378 28.53 6.61 -7.52
CA GLN A 378 28.36 5.30 -8.17
C GLN A 378 28.72 4.17 -7.21
N LEU A 379 27.80 3.21 -7.07
CA LEU A 379 27.95 2.02 -6.24
C LEU A 379 29.03 1.08 -6.79
N VAL A 380 30.17 1.05 -6.09
CA VAL A 380 31.26 0.09 -6.28
C VAL A 380 31.91 -0.21 -4.92
N ASN A 381 32.60 -1.35 -4.82
CA ASN A 381 33.42 -1.76 -3.68
C ASN A 381 34.80 -1.05 -3.68
N GLU A 382 35.65 -1.38 -2.69
CA GLU A 382 37.05 -0.92 -2.65
C GLU A 382 37.89 -1.33 -3.88
N GLU A 383 37.55 -2.44 -4.55
CA GLU A 383 38.22 -2.91 -5.77
C GLU A 383 37.78 -2.13 -7.04
N GLY A 384 36.83 -1.20 -6.91
CA GLY A 384 36.42 -0.28 -7.98
C GLY A 384 35.29 -0.76 -8.88
N TYR A 385 34.63 -1.87 -8.54
CA TYR A 385 33.49 -2.40 -9.29
C TYR A 385 32.34 -2.90 -8.37
N TRP A 386 31.18 -3.19 -8.95
CA TRP A 386 30.10 -3.95 -8.30
C TRP A 386 30.09 -5.35 -8.93
N ALA A 387 30.24 -6.41 -8.12
CA ALA A 387 30.60 -7.73 -8.62
C ALA A 387 29.46 -8.50 -9.30
N THR A 388 29.81 -9.43 -10.19
CA THR A 388 28.89 -10.40 -10.78
C THR A 388 28.13 -11.16 -9.68
N GLY A 389 26.80 -11.16 -9.74
CA GLY A 389 25.92 -11.86 -8.81
C GLY A 389 25.62 -11.12 -7.50
N ASP A 390 26.24 -9.98 -7.22
CA ASP A 390 25.90 -9.13 -6.09
C ASP A 390 24.55 -8.43 -6.33
N ALA A 391 23.70 -8.40 -5.28
CA ALA A 391 22.37 -7.81 -5.33
C ALA A 391 22.23 -6.61 -4.39
N LEU A 392 21.86 -5.45 -4.93
CA LEU A 392 21.44 -4.28 -4.17
C LEU A 392 19.95 -4.38 -3.87
N LEU A 393 19.60 -4.47 -2.59
CA LEU A 393 18.25 -4.18 -2.10
C LEU A 393 18.11 -2.67 -1.91
N MET A 394 17.06 -2.10 -2.49
CA MET A 394 16.77 -0.67 -2.52
C MET A 394 15.32 -0.42 -2.06
N ASN A 395 15.10 0.60 -1.23
CA ASN A 395 13.75 1.14 -1.00
C ASN A 395 13.39 2.03 -2.19
N MET A 396 12.24 1.86 -2.85
CA MET A 396 11.93 2.59 -4.08
C MET A 396 11.78 4.11 -3.91
N ASN A 397 11.68 4.62 -2.68
CA ASN A 397 11.79 6.05 -2.38
C ASN A 397 13.23 6.53 -2.13
N SER A 398 14.25 5.69 -2.36
CA SER A 398 15.65 6.12 -2.37
C SER A 398 16.03 6.73 -3.72
N TYR A 399 16.61 7.93 -3.69
CA TYR A 399 17.07 8.61 -4.89
C TYR A 399 18.30 7.92 -5.47
N HIS A 400 18.18 7.53 -6.73
CA HIS A 400 19.19 6.77 -7.45
C HIS A 400 19.20 7.15 -8.95
N ARG A 401 20.15 6.60 -9.72
CA ARG A 401 20.15 6.67 -11.19
C ARG A 401 20.99 5.58 -11.82
N GLY A 402 20.65 5.10 -13.01
CA GLY A 402 21.62 4.45 -13.89
C GLY A 402 22.58 5.49 -14.48
N SER A 403 23.86 5.41 -14.11
CA SER A 403 24.90 6.32 -14.60
C SER A 403 25.26 6.08 -16.07
N ALA A 404 26.00 7.02 -16.68
CA ALA A 404 26.44 6.92 -18.07
C ALA A 404 27.45 5.78 -18.31
N HIS A 405 27.33 5.08 -19.43
CA HIS A 405 28.31 4.10 -19.90
C HIS A 405 29.30 4.78 -20.85
N THR A 406 30.48 5.10 -20.33
CA THR A 406 31.51 5.95 -20.96
C THR A 406 32.76 5.18 -21.39
N ASP A 407 32.85 3.90 -21.03
CA ASP A 407 33.97 3.01 -21.36
C ASP A 407 33.72 2.29 -22.70
N PRO A 408 34.49 2.57 -23.77
CA PRO A 408 34.27 1.97 -25.09
C PRO A 408 34.82 0.54 -25.23
N ASP A 409 35.70 0.11 -24.32
CA ASP A 409 36.36 -1.20 -24.35
C ASP A 409 35.65 -2.22 -23.44
N ALA A 410 34.81 -1.75 -22.52
CA ALA A 410 34.00 -2.58 -21.64
C ALA A 410 32.74 -3.17 -22.31
N LEU A 411 32.22 -4.25 -21.71
CA LEU A 411 30.99 -4.92 -22.16
C LEU A 411 29.73 -4.09 -21.82
N ASP A 412 28.60 -4.42 -22.47
CA ASP A 412 27.27 -3.92 -22.08
C ASP A 412 27.01 -4.21 -20.59
N ARG A 413 26.53 -3.21 -19.85
CA ARG A 413 26.12 -3.35 -18.45
C ARG A 413 24.71 -3.92 -18.39
N VAL A 414 24.59 -5.20 -18.03
CA VAL A 414 23.31 -5.91 -17.87
C VAL A 414 22.99 -6.09 -16.38
N MET A 415 21.75 -5.77 -16.01
CA MET A 415 21.23 -5.85 -14.65
C MET A 415 19.85 -6.50 -14.66
N LEU A 416 19.64 -7.45 -13.75
CA LEU A 416 18.33 -8.05 -13.44
C LEU A 416 17.68 -7.20 -12.35
N ILE A 417 16.39 -6.89 -12.47
CA ILE A 417 15.60 -6.17 -11.46
C ILE A 417 14.39 -7.01 -11.08
N LEU A 418 14.12 -7.11 -9.77
CA LEU A 418 12.88 -7.67 -9.22
C LEU A 418 12.34 -6.70 -8.18
N THR A 419 11.06 -6.37 -8.24
CA THR A 419 10.43 -5.46 -7.26
C THR A 419 9.39 -6.21 -6.43
N PHE A 420 9.45 -6.01 -5.11
CA PHE A 420 8.65 -6.69 -4.10
C PHE A 420 7.84 -5.70 -3.25
N VAL A 421 6.63 -6.12 -2.83
CA VAL A 421 5.72 -5.40 -1.92
C VAL A 421 5.14 -6.34 -0.86
N PRO A 422 4.55 -5.80 0.23
CA PRO A 422 3.75 -6.59 1.15
C PRO A 422 2.73 -7.44 0.40
N ARG A 423 2.62 -8.70 0.81
CA ARG A 423 1.73 -9.65 0.19
C ARG A 423 0.27 -9.34 0.59
N PRO A 424 -0.72 -9.41 -0.32
CA PRO A 424 -2.12 -9.26 0.06
C PRO A 424 -2.55 -10.31 1.09
N GLU A 425 -2.91 -9.85 2.29
CA GLU A 425 -3.44 -10.67 3.38
C GLU A 425 -4.92 -10.36 3.61
N GLU A 426 -5.77 -11.38 3.81
CA GLU A 426 -7.23 -11.15 3.95
C GLU A 426 -7.53 -10.22 5.14
N ARG A 427 -8.04 -9.02 4.82
CA ARG A 427 -8.29 -7.86 5.72
C ARG A 427 -7.05 -7.17 6.29
N ALA A 428 -5.93 -7.88 6.42
CA ALA A 428 -4.68 -7.35 6.99
C ALA A 428 -3.96 -6.36 6.05
N GLU A 429 -3.64 -6.77 4.82
CA GLU A 429 -3.09 -5.84 3.85
C GLU A 429 -4.21 -5.35 2.92
N SER A 430 -4.55 -4.07 3.06
CA SER A 430 -5.64 -3.40 2.34
C SER A 430 -5.15 -2.19 1.53
N ARG A 431 -3.84 -1.94 1.53
CA ARG A 431 -3.17 -0.88 0.76
C ARG A 431 -3.02 -1.26 -0.71
N GLN A 432 -2.87 -0.23 -1.53
CA GLN A 432 -2.53 -0.35 -2.94
C GLN A 432 -1.02 -0.56 -3.11
N MET A 433 -0.57 -0.93 -4.32
CA MET A 433 0.83 -0.73 -4.69
C MET A 433 1.10 0.78 -4.74
N SER A 434 2.24 1.25 -4.21
CA SER A 434 2.71 2.62 -4.47
C SER A 434 2.79 2.84 -5.98
N GLN A 435 2.34 3.98 -6.53
CA GLN A 435 2.42 4.26 -7.98
C GLN A 435 3.88 4.57 -8.37
N GLY A 436 4.28 4.28 -9.61
CA GLY A 436 5.71 4.27 -9.97
C GLY A 436 6.00 4.23 -11.46
N ILE A 437 7.25 4.58 -11.80
CA ILE A 437 7.61 4.96 -13.17
C ILE A 437 7.63 3.75 -14.13
N THR A 438 8.02 2.56 -13.67
CA THR A 438 8.18 1.37 -14.56
C THR A 438 7.78 0.03 -13.93
N PHE A 439 6.55 -0.15 -13.42
CA PHE A 439 6.07 -1.50 -13.04
C PHE A 439 5.92 -2.42 -14.26
N SER A 440 6.94 -3.23 -14.46
CA SER A 440 7.19 -3.97 -15.71
C SER A 440 7.28 -5.48 -15.45
N LEU A 441 6.18 -6.04 -14.95
CA LEU A 441 5.98 -7.48 -14.79
C LEU A 441 5.13 -8.03 -15.94
N ARG A 442 5.65 -9.05 -16.65
CA ARG A 442 4.94 -9.74 -17.72
C ARG A 442 3.64 -10.35 -17.19
N TRP A 443 2.55 -10.27 -17.94
CA TRP A 443 1.18 -10.53 -17.45
C TRP A 443 1.00 -11.86 -16.71
N ASP A 444 1.68 -12.94 -17.12
CA ASP A 444 1.58 -14.27 -16.54
C ASP A 444 2.48 -14.50 -15.31
N MET A 445 3.36 -13.55 -14.99
CA MET A 445 4.24 -13.57 -13.82
C MET A 445 3.62 -12.89 -12.58
N TRP A 446 2.44 -12.28 -12.72
CA TRP A 446 1.67 -11.74 -11.59
C TRP A 446 1.11 -12.87 -10.70
N GLY A 447 0.77 -12.55 -9.46
CA GLY A 447 0.27 -13.49 -8.45
C GLY A 447 1.36 -14.34 -7.79
N HIS A 448 2.61 -14.20 -8.22
CA HIS A 448 3.79 -14.86 -7.63
C HIS A 448 4.33 -14.14 -6.40
N THR A 449 5.05 -14.90 -5.58
CA THR A 449 5.65 -14.49 -4.31
C THR A 449 7.10 -14.98 -4.21
N LEU A 450 7.88 -14.48 -3.25
CA LEU A 450 9.28 -14.91 -3.02
C LEU A 450 9.43 -16.43 -2.82
N HIS A 451 8.40 -17.10 -2.30
CA HIS A 451 8.31 -18.55 -2.19
C HIS A 451 8.08 -19.26 -3.54
N ASP A 452 7.39 -18.63 -4.48
CA ASP A 452 7.24 -19.17 -5.84
C ASP A 452 8.56 -19.10 -6.61
N LEU A 453 9.37 -18.04 -6.40
CA LEU A 453 10.73 -17.93 -6.95
C LEU A 453 11.62 -19.10 -6.51
N ALA A 454 11.57 -19.45 -5.22
CA ALA A 454 12.29 -20.59 -4.65
C ALA A 454 11.95 -21.93 -5.33
N HIS A 455 10.79 -21.99 -6.00
CA HIS A 455 10.22 -23.15 -6.71
C HIS A 455 9.87 -22.81 -8.16
N ALA A 456 10.61 -21.90 -8.83
CA ALA A 456 10.23 -21.36 -10.14
C ALA A 456 10.02 -22.45 -11.21
N ASP A 457 10.74 -23.57 -11.10
CA ASP A 457 10.62 -24.76 -11.96
C ASP A 457 9.25 -25.48 -11.91
N SER A 458 8.40 -25.15 -10.94
CA SER A 458 7.15 -25.89 -10.66
C SER A 458 5.98 -25.00 -10.23
N ALA A 459 6.26 -23.84 -9.63
CA ALA A 459 5.28 -22.82 -9.23
C ALA A 459 5.07 -21.74 -10.29
N MET A 460 6.15 -21.31 -10.96
CA MET A 460 6.14 -20.28 -12.01
C MET A 460 6.12 -20.85 -13.43
N ASN A 461 5.82 -22.14 -13.59
CA ASN A 461 5.79 -22.81 -14.88
C ASN A 461 4.35 -22.91 -15.45
N GLN A 462 4.20 -22.82 -16.76
CA GLN A 462 2.88 -22.90 -17.42
C GLN A 462 2.27 -24.32 -17.27
N PRO A 463 0.95 -24.48 -17.05
CA PRO A 463 -0.09 -23.44 -17.02
C PRO A 463 -0.26 -22.73 -15.66
N PHE A 464 0.53 -23.08 -14.63
CA PHE A 464 0.31 -22.58 -13.27
C PHE A 464 0.64 -21.09 -13.13
N ALA A 465 1.60 -20.56 -13.89
CA ALA A 465 1.85 -19.12 -14.04
C ALA A 465 0.59 -18.36 -14.48
N THR A 466 0.03 -18.69 -15.66
CA THR A 466 -1.26 -18.13 -16.15
C THR A 466 -2.37 -18.20 -15.10
N LEU A 467 -2.51 -19.33 -14.41
CA LEU A 467 -3.57 -19.50 -13.41
C LEU A 467 -3.30 -18.75 -12.09
N ARG A 468 -2.05 -18.43 -11.76
CA ARG A 468 -1.69 -17.50 -10.67
C ARG A 468 -1.90 -16.04 -11.07
N ALA A 469 -1.53 -15.65 -12.28
CA ALA A 469 -1.81 -14.30 -12.78
C ALA A 469 -3.31 -13.95 -12.77
N LEU A 470 -4.19 -14.92 -13.04
CA LEU A 470 -5.64 -14.71 -13.19
C LEU A 470 -6.49 -14.86 -11.92
N GLY A 471 -5.90 -15.04 -10.72
CA GLY A 471 -6.71 -15.24 -9.50
C GLY A 471 -7.19 -16.68 -9.25
N LEU A 472 -6.81 -17.65 -10.08
CA LEU A 472 -7.54 -18.93 -10.21
C LEU A 472 -6.92 -20.14 -9.50
N PHE A 473 -5.64 -20.09 -9.11
CA PHE A 473 -4.93 -21.31 -8.68
C PHE A 473 -3.89 -21.10 -7.58
N ASN A 474 -4.28 -21.41 -6.35
CA ASN A 474 -3.37 -21.40 -5.20
C ASN A 474 -3.06 -22.84 -4.75
N LYS A 475 -1.79 -23.27 -4.87
CA LYS A 475 -1.36 -24.67 -4.76
C LYS A 475 -0.65 -25.02 -3.45
N VAL A 476 -0.08 -24.03 -2.77
CA VAL A 476 1.00 -24.26 -1.78
C VAL A 476 0.50 -24.07 -0.34
N SER A 477 -0.27 -23.02 -0.09
CA SER A 477 -1.16 -22.85 1.07
C SER A 477 -2.26 -21.89 0.66
N LYS A 478 -3.39 -21.81 1.38
CA LYS A 478 -4.45 -20.82 1.09
C LYS A 478 -3.93 -19.37 1.14
N ASP A 479 -2.80 -19.17 1.81
CA ASP A 479 -2.20 -17.89 2.16
C ASP A 479 -0.91 -17.60 1.36
N ALA A 480 -0.60 -18.38 0.31
CA ALA A 480 0.57 -18.20 -0.57
C ALA A 480 0.20 -17.55 -1.92
N TRP A 481 -0.23 -16.29 -1.89
CA TRP A 481 -0.75 -15.54 -3.05
C TRP A 481 -0.20 -14.11 -3.13
N GLY A 482 0.33 -13.70 -4.30
CA GLY A 482 0.88 -12.36 -4.54
C GLY A 482 -0.18 -11.30 -4.93
N ILE A 483 0.22 -10.26 -5.67
CA ILE A 483 -0.73 -9.36 -6.34
C ILE A 483 -0.98 -9.93 -7.73
N ASP A 484 -2.23 -10.29 -8.03
CA ASP A 484 -2.63 -10.86 -9.32
C ASP A 484 -2.76 -9.79 -10.42
N TYR A 485 -2.81 -10.22 -11.68
CA TYR A 485 -2.82 -9.31 -12.84
C TYR A 485 -4.09 -8.45 -12.88
N ILE A 486 -5.23 -8.96 -12.40
CA ILE A 486 -6.50 -8.22 -12.40
C ILE A 486 -6.43 -7.13 -11.34
N SER A 487 -6.06 -7.48 -10.10
CA SER A 487 -5.86 -6.51 -9.02
C SER A 487 -4.83 -5.44 -9.37
N GLY A 488 -3.68 -5.83 -9.94
CA GLY A 488 -2.62 -4.91 -10.35
C GLY A 488 -3.02 -4.00 -11.51
N SER A 489 -3.71 -4.54 -12.52
CA SER A 489 -4.24 -3.73 -13.63
C SER A 489 -5.33 -2.77 -13.18
N SER A 490 -6.22 -3.19 -12.28
CA SER A 490 -7.25 -2.30 -11.72
C SER A 490 -6.67 -1.13 -10.92
N MET A 491 -5.62 -1.36 -10.11
CA MET A 491 -4.92 -0.27 -9.41
C MET A 491 -4.36 0.76 -10.38
N ARG A 492 -3.71 0.30 -11.46
CA ARG A 492 -3.09 1.17 -12.47
C ARG A 492 -4.13 1.93 -13.29
N MET A 493 -5.16 1.23 -13.77
CA MET A 493 -6.24 1.77 -14.60
C MET A 493 -7.08 2.81 -13.87
N ALA A 494 -7.34 2.63 -12.56
CA ALA A 494 -8.11 3.59 -11.76
C ALA A 494 -7.33 4.88 -11.40
N ASN A 495 -6.04 4.95 -11.74
CA ASN A 495 -5.14 6.05 -11.39
C ASN A 495 -4.33 6.57 -12.58
N GLU A 496 -4.62 6.10 -13.81
CA GLU A 496 -3.92 6.46 -15.05
C GLU A 496 -2.37 6.28 -14.95
N ASP A 497 -1.96 5.20 -14.28
CA ASP A 497 -0.57 4.74 -14.25
C ASP A 497 -0.08 4.33 -15.65
N ASN A 498 1.24 4.30 -15.81
CA ASN A 498 1.91 3.75 -17.00
C ASN A 498 1.34 2.37 -17.40
N GLY A 499 1.17 2.13 -18.69
CA GLY A 499 0.44 1.00 -19.28
C GLY A 499 -1.09 1.20 -19.36
N PHE A 500 -1.65 2.23 -18.73
CA PHE A 500 -3.08 2.53 -18.67
C PHE A 500 -3.42 4.04 -18.78
N ARG A 501 -2.55 4.84 -19.39
CA ARG A 501 -2.81 6.26 -19.68
C ARG A 501 -3.66 6.47 -20.93
N ARG A 502 -4.23 7.68 -21.07
CA ARG A 502 -5.07 8.07 -22.19
C ARG A 502 -4.32 8.09 -23.54
N ASP A 503 -3.06 8.52 -23.56
CA ASP A 503 -2.19 8.53 -24.76
C ASP A 503 -1.72 7.12 -25.16
N GLU A 504 -1.49 6.25 -24.17
CA GLU A 504 -1.24 4.82 -24.39
C GLU A 504 -2.48 4.12 -24.98
N LEU A 505 -3.71 4.54 -24.61
CA LEU A 505 -4.94 4.05 -25.22
C LEU A 505 -5.07 4.49 -26.68
N ASP A 506 -4.81 5.76 -27.00
CA ASP A 506 -4.83 6.22 -28.39
C ASP A 506 -3.79 5.48 -29.24
N THR A 507 -2.57 5.33 -28.73
CA THR A 507 -1.50 4.54 -29.37
C THR A 507 -1.92 3.09 -29.62
N PHE A 508 -2.66 2.47 -28.69
CA PHE A 508 -3.21 1.13 -28.85
C PHE A 508 -4.33 1.06 -29.88
N LEU A 509 -5.23 2.05 -29.91
CA LEU A 509 -6.33 2.14 -30.88
C LEU A 509 -5.82 2.41 -32.30
N GLU A 510 -4.82 3.28 -32.48
CA GLU A 510 -4.13 3.52 -33.75
C GLU A 510 -3.47 2.25 -34.30
N ARG A 511 -2.94 1.40 -33.43
CA ARG A 511 -2.41 0.07 -33.77
C ARG A 511 -3.50 -0.96 -34.12
N GLY A 512 -4.77 -0.58 -34.08
CA GLY A 512 -5.93 -1.42 -34.41
C GLY A 512 -6.59 -2.12 -33.19
N GLY A 513 -6.18 -1.74 -31.98
CA GLY A 513 -6.65 -2.30 -30.72
C GLY A 513 -6.39 -3.80 -30.61
N PHE A 514 -7.39 -4.60 -30.21
CA PHE A 514 -7.21 -6.04 -30.03
C PHE A 514 -7.13 -6.81 -31.37
N PRO A 515 -5.95 -7.32 -31.81
CA PRO A 515 -5.79 -7.88 -33.16
C PRO A 515 -6.53 -9.22 -33.37
N PHE A 516 -6.92 -9.89 -32.29
CA PHE A 516 -7.74 -11.11 -32.33
C PHE A 516 -9.25 -10.84 -32.37
N LEU A 517 -9.69 -9.58 -32.21
CA LEU A 517 -11.09 -9.19 -32.07
C LEU A 517 -11.50 -8.26 -33.22
N PRO A 518 -12.50 -8.61 -34.05
CA PRO A 518 -12.97 -7.74 -35.12
C PRO A 518 -13.38 -6.36 -34.61
N TYR A 519 -12.99 -5.30 -35.33
CA TYR A 519 -13.20 -3.90 -34.94
C TYR A 519 -14.63 -3.58 -34.45
N PHE A 520 -15.67 -4.16 -35.07
CA PHE A 520 -17.08 -3.96 -34.68
C PHE A 520 -17.47 -4.57 -33.31
N LEU A 521 -16.56 -5.30 -32.65
CA LEU A 521 -16.70 -5.81 -31.28
C LEU A 521 -15.77 -5.10 -30.28
N GLN A 522 -14.90 -4.22 -30.77
CA GLN A 522 -14.10 -3.33 -29.93
C GLN A 522 -14.91 -2.08 -29.58
N GLY A 523 -14.64 -1.48 -28.42
CA GLY A 523 -15.23 -0.21 -28.02
C GLY A 523 -14.72 0.94 -28.88
N GLU A 524 -15.58 1.92 -29.14
CA GLU A 524 -15.14 3.25 -29.57
C GLU A 524 -14.97 4.11 -28.31
N VAL A 525 -14.05 5.07 -28.34
CA VAL A 525 -13.66 5.88 -27.18
C VAL A 525 -13.74 7.34 -27.59
N SER A 526 -14.31 8.19 -26.74
CA SER A 526 -14.27 9.65 -26.89
C SER A 526 -13.02 10.25 -26.25
N ASP A 527 -12.82 11.55 -26.41
CA ASP A 527 -11.65 12.25 -25.87
C ASP A 527 -11.60 12.18 -24.33
N GLU A 528 -12.77 12.07 -23.67
CA GLU A 528 -12.96 12.01 -22.20
C GLU A 528 -13.01 10.58 -21.60
N GLU A 529 -13.07 9.53 -22.42
CA GLU A 529 -13.17 8.13 -21.94
C GLU A 529 -11.78 7.45 -21.85
N ASN A 530 -11.52 6.61 -20.84
CA ASN A 530 -10.22 5.96 -20.63
C ASN A 530 -10.25 4.44 -20.89
N TRP A 531 -9.18 3.73 -20.50
CA TRP A 531 -9.03 2.28 -20.70
C TRP A 531 -10.19 1.48 -20.10
N HIS A 532 -10.75 1.92 -18.99
CA HIS A 532 -11.87 1.29 -18.32
C HIS A 532 -13.12 1.29 -19.22
N GLU A 533 -13.54 2.44 -19.71
CA GLU A 533 -14.72 2.57 -20.58
C GLU A 533 -14.53 1.81 -21.90
N TYR A 534 -13.33 1.88 -22.48
CA TYR A 534 -12.98 1.10 -23.68
C TYR A 534 -13.13 -0.42 -23.45
N LEU A 535 -12.54 -0.96 -22.37
CA LEU A 535 -12.56 -2.38 -22.06
C LEU A 535 -13.98 -2.86 -21.75
N ILE A 536 -14.77 -2.09 -21.01
CA ILE A 536 -16.15 -2.43 -20.67
C ILE A 536 -17.08 -2.31 -21.88
N ARG A 537 -16.93 -1.30 -22.74
CA ARG A 537 -17.68 -1.19 -24.02
C ARG A 537 -17.34 -2.35 -24.96
N THR A 538 -16.07 -2.71 -25.09
CA THR A 538 -15.58 -3.91 -25.81
C THR A 538 -16.24 -5.18 -25.27
N PHE A 539 -16.22 -5.36 -23.95
CA PHE A 539 -16.79 -6.52 -23.27
C PHE A 539 -18.31 -6.62 -23.46
N LEU A 540 -19.02 -5.49 -23.40
CA LEU A 540 -20.47 -5.39 -23.62
C LEU A 540 -20.86 -5.74 -25.07
N LEU A 541 -20.13 -5.23 -26.07
CA LEU A 541 -20.32 -5.57 -27.48
C LEU A 541 -20.11 -7.06 -27.73
N CYS A 542 -19.07 -7.65 -27.15
CA CYS A 542 -18.82 -9.09 -27.21
C CYS A 542 -19.95 -9.90 -26.56
N LYS A 543 -20.42 -9.50 -25.36
CA LYS A 543 -21.55 -10.12 -24.64
C LYS A 543 -22.83 -10.09 -25.48
N GLU A 544 -23.16 -8.94 -26.08
CA GLU A 544 -24.37 -8.77 -26.89
C GLU A 544 -24.30 -9.52 -28.23
N PHE A 545 -23.13 -9.56 -28.86
CA PHE A 545 -22.88 -10.39 -30.05
C PHE A 545 -23.04 -11.88 -29.75
N LEU A 546 -22.45 -12.37 -28.65
CA LEU A 546 -22.60 -13.76 -28.21
C LEU A 546 -24.06 -14.11 -27.91
N PHE A 547 -24.83 -13.21 -27.30
CA PHE A 547 -26.28 -13.37 -27.12
C PHE A 547 -27.01 -13.54 -28.46
N LYS A 548 -26.79 -12.62 -29.40
CA LYS A 548 -27.38 -12.67 -30.76
C LYS A 548 -27.02 -13.97 -31.47
N MET A 549 -25.76 -14.40 -31.39
CA MET A 549 -25.28 -15.66 -31.99
C MET A 549 -25.89 -16.90 -31.33
N CYS A 550 -26.01 -16.94 -30.00
CA CYS A 550 -26.75 -17.98 -29.28
C CYS A 550 -28.21 -18.09 -29.75
N CYS A 551 -28.92 -16.96 -29.89
CA CYS A 551 -30.28 -16.95 -30.42
C CYS A 551 -30.35 -17.48 -31.86
N CYS A 552 -29.47 -17.04 -32.75
CA CYS A 552 -29.41 -17.55 -34.13
C CYS A 552 -29.11 -19.05 -34.20
N PHE A 553 -28.13 -19.54 -33.45
CA PHE A 553 -27.79 -20.97 -33.40
C PHE A 553 -28.84 -21.83 -32.69
N ALA A 554 -29.65 -21.29 -31.79
CA ALA A 554 -30.82 -21.97 -31.23
C ALA A 554 -31.98 -22.07 -32.25
N VAL A 555 -32.18 -21.05 -33.09
CA VAL A 555 -33.25 -21.02 -34.10
C VAL A 555 -32.96 -21.93 -35.30
N LEU A 556 -31.70 -22.08 -35.72
CA LEU A 556 -31.33 -22.91 -36.88
C LEU A 556 -31.78 -24.39 -36.78
N PRO A 557 -31.57 -25.11 -35.67
CA PRO A 557 -32.14 -26.46 -35.45
C PRO A 557 -33.67 -26.50 -35.49
N LEU A 558 -34.35 -25.45 -35.04
CA LEU A 558 -35.81 -25.36 -35.04
C LEU A 558 -36.34 -25.24 -36.48
N LEU A 559 -35.79 -24.33 -37.28
CA LEU A 559 -36.09 -24.22 -38.71
C LEU A 559 -35.80 -25.53 -39.45
N ALA A 560 -34.63 -26.13 -39.23
CA ALA A 560 -34.26 -27.42 -39.82
C ALA A 560 -35.25 -28.55 -39.46
N SER A 561 -35.79 -28.56 -38.23
CA SER A 561 -36.80 -29.53 -37.79
C SER A 561 -38.16 -29.35 -38.48
N VAL A 562 -38.56 -28.11 -38.78
CA VAL A 562 -39.80 -27.79 -39.52
C VAL A 562 -39.71 -28.25 -40.98
N PHE A 563 -38.55 -28.07 -41.61
CA PHE A 563 -38.31 -28.50 -43.00
C PHE A 563 -38.00 -30.01 -43.15
N SER A 564 -37.66 -30.72 -42.07
CA SER A 564 -37.41 -32.17 -42.11
C SER A 564 -38.66 -32.96 -42.51
N ARG A 565 -38.59 -33.63 -43.67
CA ARG A 565 -39.68 -34.50 -44.19
C ARG A 565 -39.66 -35.94 -43.64
N SER A 566 -38.72 -36.28 -42.76
CA SER A 566 -38.38 -37.69 -42.44
C SER A 566 -38.84 -38.21 -41.08
N GLN A 567 -39.44 -37.35 -40.25
CA GLN A 567 -40.00 -37.68 -38.93
C GLN A 567 -41.24 -36.82 -38.66
N PRO A 568 -42.08 -37.14 -37.65
CA PRO A 568 -43.14 -36.25 -37.20
C PRO A 568 -42.55 -34.89 -36.80
N ARG A 569 -42.96 -33.81 -37.47
CA ARG A 569 -42.42 -32.46 -37.28
C ARG A 569 -42.39 -32.03 -35.82
N SER A 570 -43.47 -32.29 -35.08
CA SER A 570 -43.59 -32.01 -33.65
C SER A 570 -42.49 -32.70 -32.83
N GLN A 571 -42.27 -34.00 -33.00
CA GLN A 571 -41.22 -34.73 -32.28
C GLN A 571 -39.81 -34.21 -32.61
N SER A 572 -39.56 -33.86 -33.88
CA SER A 572 -38.28 -33.28 -34.30
C SER A 572 -38.05 -31.90 -33.68
N PHE A 573 -39.09 -31.06 -33.65
CA PHE A 573 -39.09 -29.71 -33.09
C PHE A 573 -38.96 -29.69 -31.57
N PHE A 574 -39.81 -30.41 -30.83
CA PHE A 574 -39.70 -30.55 -29.38
C PHE A 574 -38.36 -31.16 -28.97
N GLY A 575 -37.88 -32.16 -29.72
CA GLY A 575 -36.55 -32.73 -29.51
C GLY A 575 -35.39 -31.79 -29.86
N ALA A 576 -35.61 -30.72 -30.62
CA ALA A 576 -34.61 -29.68 -30.87
C ALA A 576 -34.67 -28.59 -29.77
N MET A 577 -35.86 -28.11 -29.41
CA MET A 577 -36.05 -27.18 -28.28
C MET A 577 -35.50 -27.75 -26.98
N PHE A 578 -35.86 -28.99 -26.61
CA PHE A 578 -35.43 -29.60 -25.35
C PHE A 578 -33.90 -29.70 -25.23
N ARG A 579 -33.19 -29.99 -26.33
CA ARG A 579 -31.72 -30.03 -26.32
C ARG A 579 -31.11 -28.64 -26.23
N SER A 580 -31.62 -27.66 -26.98
CA SER A 580 -31.13 -26.28 -26.92
C SER A 580 -31.33 -25.69 -25.51
N ALA A 581 -32.51 -25.94 -24.92
CA ALA A 581 -32.80 -25.63 -23.52
C ALA A 581 -31.87 -26.38 -22.56
N SER A 582 -31.63 -27.69 -22.74
CA SER A 582 -30.72 -28.45 -21.87
C SER A 582 -29.29 -27.90 -21.89
N LEU A 583 -28.76 -27.54 -23.06
CA LEU A 583 -27.41 -26.94 -23.19
C LEU A 583 -27.36 -25.56 -22.53
N ALA A 584 -28.38 -24.73 -22.74
CA ALA A 584 -28.50 -23.42 -22.07
C ALA A 584 -28.63 -23.57 -20.54
N SER A 585 -29.38 -24.56 -20.05
CA SER A 585 -29.50 -24.85 -18.61
C SER A 585 -28.20 -25.36 -18.01
N ILE A 586 -27.40 -26.15 -18.73
CA ILE A 586 -26.06 -26.56 -18.28
C ILE A 586 -25.14 -25.35 -18.17
N ALA A 587 -25.09 -24.49 -19.20
CA ALA A 587 -24.29 -23.27 -19.17
C ALA A 587 -24.74 -22.29 -18.06
N TYR A 588 -26.04 -22.15 -17.85
CA TYR A 588 -26.61 -21.33 -16.77
C TYR A 588 -26.30 -21.89 -15.37
N LEU A 589 -26.39 -23.21 -15.16
CA LEU A 589 -26.00 -23.83 -13.89
C LEU A 589 -24.51 -23.68 -13.59
N LEU A 590 -23.65 -23.66 -14.63
CA LEU A 590 -22.23 -23.38 -14.49
C LEU A 590 -21.94 -21.91 -14.20
N PHE A 591 -22.70 -20.97 -14.82
CA PHE A 591 -22.70 -19.55 -14.46
C PHE A 591 -23.12 -19.35 -12.98
N GLU A 592 -24.24 -19.93 -12.54
CA GLU A 592 -24.70 -19.82 -11.15
C GLU A 592 -23.72 -20.46 -10.15
N GLY A 593 -23.08 -21.57 -10.52
CA GLY A 593 -22.02 -22.19 -9.72
C GLY A 593 -20.79 -21.29 -9.58
N ALA A 594 -20.33 -20.69 -10.68
CA ALA A 594 -19.20 -19.76 -10.68
C ALA A 594 -19.52 -18.44 -9.93
N ARG A 595 -20.75 -17.95 -10.07
CA ARG A 595 -21.28 -16.80 -9.33
C ARG A 595 -21.30 -17.06 -7.83
N TYR A 596 -21.99 -18.12 -7.40
CA TYR A 596 -22.06 -18.52 -6.00
C TYR A 596 -20.68 -18.78 -5.37
N TYR A 597 -19.72 -19.31 -6.15
CA TYR A 597 -18.34 -19.48 -5.72
C TYR A 597 -17.66 -18.12 -5.44
N VAL A 598 -17.65 -17.20 -6.42
CA VAL A 598 -17.05 -15.87 -6.27
C VAL A 598 -17.71 -15.10 -5.12
N ASP A 599 -19.04 -15.06 -5.08
CA ASP A 599 -19.83 -14.38 -4.05
C ASP A 599 -19.50 -14.86 -2.62
N ASN A 600 -18.94 -16.06 -2.49
CA ASN A 600 -18.54 -16.63 -1.21
C ASN A 600 -17.06 -16.45 -0.83
N THR A 601 -16.21 -15.93 -1.71
CA THR A 601 -14.80 -15.66 -1.40
C THR A 601 -14.62 -14.57 -0.34
N GLY A 602 -13.46 -14.56 0.34
CA GLY A 602 -13.08 -13.50 1.27
C GLY A 602 -12.97 -12.13 0.57
N TRP A 603 -12.30 -12.10 -0.60
CA TRP A 603 -12.19 -10.92 -1.47
C TRP A 603 -13.56 -10.30 -1.78
N ALA A 604 -14.50 -11.07 -2.33
CA ALA A 604 -15.85 -10.58 -2.65
C ALA A 604 -16.57 -9.98 -1.43
N LYS A 605 -16.43 -10.61 -0.26
CA LYS A 605 -17.06 -10.17 0.99
C LYS A 605 -16.39 -8.93 1.60
N ASP A 606 -15.09 -8.76 1.41
CA ASP A 606 -14.37 -7.58 1.88
C ASP A 606 -14.59 -6.38 0.93
N ILE A 607 -14.69 -6.58 -0.39
CA ILE A 607 -15.06 -5.54 -1.36
C ILE A 607 -16.50 -5.05 -1.14
N LYS A 608 -17.48 -5.96 -1.05
CA LYS A 608 -18.89 -5.60 -0.75
C LYS A 608 -19.13 -5.02 0.64
N ALA A 609 -18.13 -5.06 1.52
CA ALA A 609 -18.14 -4.40 2.83
C ALA A 609 -17.23 -3.17 2.87
N SER A 610 -16.70 -2.71 1.73
CA SER A 610 -15.81 -1.55 1.60
C SER A 610 -14.59 -1.60 2.54
N ARG A 611 -13.98 -2.78 2.72
CA ARG A 611 -12.84 -2.99 3.63
C ARG A 611 -11.47 -2.90 2.98
N ARG A 612 -11.39 -3.32 1.72
CA ARG A 612 -10.17 -3.20 0.90
C ARG A 612 -10.17 -1.85 0.20
N TYR A 613 -9.01 -1.20 0.17
CA TYR A 613 -8.72 0.06 -0.52
C TYR A 613 -9.53 1.30 -0.11
N ALA A 614 -10.70 1.15 0.52
CA ALA A 614 -11.49 2.26 1.05
C ALA A 614 -10.69 3.11 2.06
N SER A 615 -11.02 4.41 2.12
CA SER A 615 -10.22 5.35 2.89
C SER A 615 -10.19 5.03 4.39
N ILE A 616 -9.00 5.16 4.96
CA ILE A 616 -8.68 4.71 6.31
C ILE A 616 -8.87 5.82 7.36
N VAL A 617 -8.91 7.08 6.93
CA VAL A 617 -9.03 8.23 7.83
C VAL A 617 -10.50 8.69 7.86
N PRO A 618 -11.24 8.45 8.95
CA PRO A 618 -12.59 8.99 9.09
C PRO A 618 -12.57 10.53 9.09
N LEU A 619 -13.55 11.13 8.42
CA LEU A 619 -13.75 12.59 8.31
C LEU A 619 -14.28 13.19 9.62
N TYR A 620 -13.47 13.13 10.68
CA TYR A 620 -13.69 13.90 11.90
C TYR A 620 -13.36 15.38 11.66
N GLY A 621 -14.13 16.27 12.28
CA GLY A 621 -13.92 17.72 12.15
C GLY A 621 -12.54 18.14 12.68
N LEU A 622 -11.79 18.88 11.86
CA LEU A 622 -10.48 19.43 12.24
C LEU A 622 -10.63 20.37 13.45
N SER A 623 -9.89 20.10 14.52
CA SER A 623 -9.73 21.02 15.66
C SER A 623 -8.50 21.90 15.37
N GLU A 624 -8.74 23.17 15.09
CA GLU A 624 -7.76 24.08 14.46
C GLU A 624 -6.74 24.72 15.43
N ASP A 625 -6.83 24.45 16.74
CA ASP A 625 -6.23 25.30 17.77
C ASP A 625 -4.73 25.08 18.08
N LEU A 626 -4.06 24.11 17.45
CA LEU A 626 -2.64 23.78 17.74
C LEU A 626 -1.71 24.07 16.55
N PRO A 627 -0.54 24.72 16.78
CA PRO A 627 0.39 25.08 15.71
C PRO A 627 1.09 23.83 15.16
N THR A 628 0.89 23.58 13.86
CA THR A 628 1.52 22.49 13.12
C THR A 628 2.91 22.89 12.59
N THR A 629 3.73 21.89 12.29
CA THR A 629 5.05 22.06 11.67
C THR A 629 5.37 20.85 10.79
N PHE A 630 6.43 20.93 9.98
CA PHE A 630 6.95 19.78 9.23
C PHE A 630 8.14 19.13 9.96
N PRO A 631 8.34 17.81 9.84
CA PRO A 631 9.54 17.12 10.32
C PRO A 631 10.83 17.62 9.67
N THR A 632 11.90 17.65 10.45
CA THR A 632 13.29 17.86 10.00
C THR A 632 14.18 16.73 10.48
N LYS A 633 15.39 16.58 9.92
CA LYS A 633 16.39 15.57 10.30
C LYS A 633 16.60 15.36 11.80
N TYR A 634 16.59 16.44 12.58
CA TYR A 634 16.97 16.38 13.99
C TYR A 634 15.80 16.05 14.92
N ASP A 635 14.57 16.06 14.43
CA ASP A 635 13.38 15.91 15.28
C ASP A 635 13.16 14.47 15.76
N VAL A 636 12.68 14.33 16.99
CA VAL A 636 12.18 13.08 17.57
C VAL A 636 10.68 13.00 17.26
N LEU A 637 10.32 12.08 16.37
CA LEU A 637 8.98 11.92 15.85
C LEU A 637 8.21 10.88 16.68
N ILE A 638 7.06 11.28 17.19
CA ILE A 638 6.16 10.47 18.02
C ILE A 638 4.90 10.22 17.20
N GLU A 639 4.92 9.13 16.44
CA GLU A 639 3.85 8.77 15.51
C GLU A 639 2.61 8.19 16.19
N THR A 640 1.49 8.28 15.49
CA THR A 640 0.25 7.53 15.79
C THR A 640 -0.25 6.70 14.60
N ARG A 641 0.20 7.00 13.37
CA ARG A 641 -0.28 6.38 12.12
C ARG A 641 0.59 5.24 11.57
N TYR A 642 1.81 5.03 12.07
CA TYR A 642 2.78 4.03 11.56
C TYR A 642 2.90 2.77 12.43
N GLY A 643 2.48 2.79 13.70
CA GLY A 643 2.57 1.64 14.59
C GLY A 643 1.57 0.53 14.30
N SER A 644 1.81 -0.36 13.33
CA SER A 644 1.05 -1.61 13.16
C SER A 644 1.93 -2.77 12.68
N ARG A 645 1.60 -3.99 13.10
CA ARG A 645 2.30 -5.24 12.71
C ARG A 645 2.30 -5.48 11.20
N GLN A 646 1.28 -4.99 10.49
CA GLN A 646 1.08 -5.14 9.04
C GLN A 646 1.91 -4.15 8.21
N LEU A 647 2.52 -3.15 8.85
CA LEU A 647 3.39 -2.19 8.18
C LEU A 647 4.85 -2.67 8.07
N HIS A 648 5.21 -3.79 8.71
CA HIS A 648 6.54 -4.41 8.66
C HIS A 648 7.65 -3.38 8.96
N MET A 649 8.62 -3.13 8.07
CA MET A 649 9.65 -2.10 8.32
C MET A 649 9.05 -0.69 8.53
N TYR A 650 7.88 -0.40 7.97
CA TYR A 650 7.23 0.91 8.18
C TYR A 650 6.69 1.13 9.59
N ASN A 651 6.62 0.11 10.45
CA ASN A 651 6.38 0.32 11.89
C ASN A 651 7.62 0.87 12.62
N ASP A 652 8.83 0.48 12.18
CA ASP A 652 10.09 0.97 12.76
C ASP A 652 10.72 2.11 11.91
N PHE A 653 10.13 2.50 10.78
CA PHE A 653 10.56 3.63 9.94
C PHE A 653 10.75 4.91 10.76
N ILE A 654 9.79 5.20 11.65
CA ILE A 654 9.88 6.35 12.56
C ILE A 654 10.94 6.14 13.65
N GLU A 655 11.16 4.91 14.13
CA GLU A 655 12.28 4.60 15.05
C GLU A 655 13.64 4.77 14.35
N GLY A 656 13.70 4.50 13.04
CA GLY A 656 14.84 4.66 12.16
C GLY A 656 15.11 6.10 11.66
N HIS A 657 14.21 7.07 11.89
CA HIS A 657 14.43 8.47 11.51
C HIS A 657 15.67 9.06 12.24
N PRO A 658 16.54 9.90 11.63
CA PRO A 658 17.83 10.26 12.23
C PRO A 658 17.77 10.88 13.63
N GLY A 659 16.79 11.76 13.91
CA GLY A 659 16.57 12.32 15.25
C GLY A 659 16.07 11.27 16.26
N ASN A 660 15.22 10.35 15.82
CA ASN A 660 14.75 9.21 16.62
C ASN A 660 15.89 8.24 16.96
N ARG A 661 16.76 7.92 16.01
CA ARG A 661 17.95 7.08 16.27
C ARG A 661 18.83 7.71 17.35
N LYS A 662 19.21 9.00 17.21
CA LYS A 662 19.99 9.70 18.25
C LYS A 662 19.29 9.68 19.61
N PHE A 663 17.98 9.88 19.66
CA PHE A 663 17.23 9.79 20.91
C PHE A 663 17.28 8.38 21.52
N LEU A 664 17.05 7.34 20.71
CA LEU A 664 17.10 5.94 21.15
C LEU A 664 18.51 5.51 21.60
N ASP A 665 19.57 6.02 20.96
CA ASP A 665 20.96 5.76 21.32
C ASP A 665 21.33 6.31 22.72
N LEU A 666 20.64 7.37 23.18
CA LEU A 666 20.85 7.97 24.51
C LEU A 666 20.09 7.26 25.63
N LEU A 667 19.04 6.48 25.32
CA LEU A 667 18.20 5.86 26.36
C LEU A 667 18.93 4.79 27.19
N PRO A 668 19.76 3.87 26.65
CA PRO A 668 20.37 2.80 27.45
C PRO A 668 21.20 3.30 28.64
N GLU A 669 22.01 4.34 28.46
CA GLU A 669 22.85 4.94 29.52
C GLU A 669 21.99 5.46 30.68
N ALA A 670 20.87 6.13 30.37
CA ALA A 670 19.99 6.71 31.37
C ALA A 670 18.93 5.72 31.91
N ALA A 671 18.67 4.60 31.22
CA ALA A 671 17.61 3.65 31.57
C ALA A 671 18.06 2.54 32.53
N GLU A 672 19.35 2.17 32.56
CA GLU A 672 19.88 1.05 33.38
C GLU A 672 19.51 1.15 34.87
N VAL A 673 19.38 2.39 35.38
CA VAL A 673 19.12 2.71 36.79
C VAL A 673 17.82 3.48 37.03
N PHE A 674 17.01 3.70 35.98
CA PHE A 674 15.88 4.65 36.02
C PHE A 674 14.76 4.23 36.99
N THR A 675 14.42 2.95 37.09
CA THR A 675 13.39 2.45 38.01
C THR A 675 13.75 2.57 39.48
N ASP A 676 15.05 2.47 39.77
CA ASP A 676 15.60 2.37 41.13
C ASP A 676 15.89 3.76 41.71
N TYR A 677 15.90 4.78 40.85
CA TYR A 677 16.11 6.17 41.19
C TYR A 677 14.89 6.79 41.92
N PRO A 678 15.12 7.59 42.98
CA PRO A 678 14.11 8.51 43.50
C PRO A 678 13.60 9.46 42.40
N PHE A 679 12.38 9.98 42.57
CA PHE A 679 11.70 10.78 41.55
C PHE A 679 12.55 11.96 41.05
N GLU A 680 13.28 12.62 41.94
CA GLU A 680 14.17 13.75 41.63
C GLU A 680 15.31 13.35 40.67
N PHE A 681 15.82 12.12 40.77
CA PHE A 681 16.83 11.59 39.86
C PHE A 681 16.21 11.05 38.55
N GLN A 682 14.94 10.62 38.57
CA GLN A 682 14.18 10.35 37.34
C GLN A 682 13.86 11.62 36.54
N GLU A 683 13.67 12.76 37.22
CA GLU A 683 13.59 14.08 36.58
C GLU A 683 14.94 14.42 35.93
N ALA A 684 16.04 14.38 36.70
CA ALA A 684 17.37 14.70 36.21
C ALA A 684 17.84 13.80 35.04
N ALA A 685 17.47 12.51 35.03
CA ALA A 685 17.77 11.60 33.93
C ALA A 685 17.01 11.98 32.63
N ALA A 686 15.75 12.41 32.75
CA ALA A 686 14.99 12.90 31.60
C ALA A 686 15.50 14.27 31.13
N GLU A 687 15.81 15.19 32.04
CA GLU A 687 16.43 16.49 31.73
C GLU A 687 17.78 16.33 31.02
N TYR A 688 18.61 15.36 31.40
CA TYR A 688 19.86 15.04 30.73
C TYR A 688 19.63 14.63 29.26
N VAL A 689 18.75 13.65 29.01
CA VAL A 689 18.44 13.21 27.64
C VAL A 689 17.83 14.34 26.81
N MET A 690 16.91 15.13 27.40
CA MET A 690 16.34 16.32 26.75
C MET A 690 17.41 17.37 26.43
N GLY A 691 18.35 17.63 27.33
CA GLY A 691 19.47 18.53 27.11
C GLY A 691 20.39 18.07 25.97
N GLN A 692 20.71 16.78 25.92
CA GLN A 692 21.52 16.19 24.84
C GLN A 692 20.83 16.28 23.46
N MET A 693 19.50 16.22 23.41
CA MET A 693 18.73 16.43 22.17
C MET A 693 18.60 17.92 21.82
N ALA A 694 18.31 18.79 22.80
CA ALA A 694 18.24 20.24 22.60
C ALA A 694 19.58 20.82 22.10
N MET A 695 20.71 20.28 22.55
CA MET A 695 22.05 20.68 22.05
C MET A 695 22.30 20.31 20.57
N SER A 696 21.52 19.43 19.95
CA SER A 696 21.51 19.22 18.49
C SER A 696 20.40 19.97 17.75
N GLY A 697 19.69 20.88 18.41
CA GLY A 697 18.53 21.58 17.83
C GLY A 697 17.31 20.68 17.60
N SER A 698 17.28 19.49 18.21
CA SER A 698 16.20 18.52 18.06
C SER A 698 14.93 18.99 18.78
N ARG A 699 13.80 18.98 18.08
CA ARG A 699 12.46 19.14 18.67
C ARG A 699 11.83 17.78 18.89
N PHE A 700 10.76 17.72 19.67
CA PHE A 700 9.91 16.53 19.80
C PHE A 700 8.56 16.84 19.15
N LEU A 701 8.17 16.05 18.15
CA LEU A 701 6.95 16.27 17.38
C LEU A 701 5.98 15.12 17.57
N TYR A 702 4.72 15.41 17.90
CA TYR A 702 3.65 14.41 18.04
C TYR A 702 2.71 14.43 16.83
N GLN A 703 2.39 13.26 16.30
CA GLN A 703 1.51 13.11 15.14
C GLN A 703 0.04 13.08 15.58
N ALA A 704 -0.71 14.13 15.23
CA ALA A 704 -2.15 14.22 15.43
C ALA A 704 -2.91 13.06 14.74
N PRO A 705 -4.14 12.71 15.18
CA PRO A 705 -4.95 11.70 14.50
C PRO A 705 -5.23 12.00 13.02
N TYR A 706 -5.34 13.29 12.64
CA TYR A 706 -5.46 13.72 11.24
C TYR A 706 -4.11 13.81 10.49
N GLY A 707 -3.00 13.47 11.15
CA GLY A 707 -1.68 13.27 10.55
C GLY A 707 -0.67 14.39 10.79
N ALA A 708 -1.10 15.62 11.03
CA ALA A 708 -0.20 16.76 11.20
C ALA A 708 0.70 16.66 12.45
N TRP A 709 1.88 17.28 12.39
CA TRP A 709 2.88 17.21 13.46
C TRP A 709 2.81 18.46 14.35
N TYR A 710 2.54 18.26 15.64
CA TYR A 710 2.57 19.30 16.67
C TYR A 710 3.91 19.32 17.39
N LEU A 711 4.41 20.52 17.71
CA LEU A 711 5.53 20.68 18.64
C LEU A 711 5.05 20.43 20.07
N LEU A 712 5.65 19.46 20.77
CA LEU A 712 5.37 19.24 22.19
C LEU A 712 6.01 20.32 23.08
N ASP A 713 5.31 20.67 24.16
CA ASP A 713 5.85 21.50 25.24
C ASP A 713 6.82 20.70 26.16
N THR A 714 7.57 21.43 27.00
CA THR A 714 8.59 20.84 27.88
C THR A 714 8.03 19.78 28.83
N ASP A 715 6.79 19.91 29.30
CA ASP A 715 6.19 18.98 30.26
C ASP A 715 5.78 17.68 29.55
N ALA A 716 5.18 17.80 28.36
CA ALA A 716 4.83 16.66 27.50
C ALA A 716 6.09 15.92 27.00
N VAL A 717 7.17 16.63 26.67
CA VAL A 717 8.47 16.00 26.35
C VAL A 717 9.06 15.31 27.58
N THR A 718 9.06 15.96 28.75
CA THR A 718 9.55 15.34 30.00
C THR A 718 8.80 14.05 30.32
N PHE A 719 7.48 14.05 30.18
CA PHE A 719 6.64 12.86 30.34
C PHE A 719 7.02 11.77 29.33
N TYR A 720 7.11 12.09 28.03
CA TYR A 720 7.48 11.12 27.00
C TYR A 720 8.88 10.51 27.21
N VAL A 721 9.88 11.33 27.58
CA VAL A 721 11.25 10.86 27.85
C VAL A 721 11.27 9.96 29.08
N LYS A 722 10.61 10.33 30.18
CA LYS A 722 10.45 9.45 31.36
C LYS A 722 9.77 8.13 30.97
N SER A 723 8.71 8.16 30.16
CA SER A 723 8.05 6.94 29.66
C SER A 723 8.98 6.07 28.81
N LYS A 724 9.86 6.66 27.99
CA LYS A 724 10.80 5.90 27.16
C LYS A 724 11.97 5.30 27.97
N LEU A 725 12.47 6.01 28.98
CA LEU A 725 13.44 5.46 29.94
C LEU A 725 12.83 4.29 30.74
N ALA A 726 11.59 4.45 31.20
CA ALA A 726 10.81 3.40 31.86
C ALA A 726 10.55 2.16 30.98
N MET A 727 10.26 2.34 29.69
CA MET A 727 10.16 1.22 28.75
C MET A 727 11.52 0.50 28.64
N LYS A 728 12.62 1.24 28.43
CA LYS A 728 13.95 0.64 28.24
C LYS A 728 14.50 -0.06 29.48
N SER A 729 14.13 0.36 30.69
CA SER A 729 14.48 -0.35 31.93
C SER A 729 13.76 -1.69 32.10
N SER A 730 12.60 -1.89 31.47
CA SER A 730 11.80 -3.11 31.57
C SER A 730 11.27 -3.59 30.22
N LYS A 731 11.95 -4.60 29.65
CA LYS A 731 11.58 -5.24 28.37
C LYS A 731 10.10 -5.68 28.31
N VAL A 732 9.52 -6.08 29.44
CA VAL A 732 8.09 -6.46 29.51
C VAL A 732 7.18 -5.25 29.29
N VAL A 733 7.50 -4.10 29.91
CA VAL A 733 6.77 -2.84 29.69
C VAL A 733 6.98 -2.33 28.27
N GLU A 734 8.20 -2.44 27.72
CA GLU A 734 8.48 -2.10 26.32
C GLU A 734 7.62 -2.90 25.34
N TYR A 735 7.57 -4.24 25.47
CA TYR A 735 6.73 -5.09 24.63
C TYR A 735 5.24 -4.80 24.80
N LEU A 736 4.73 -4.70 26.03
CA LEU A 736 3.31 -4.41 26.28
C LEU A 736 2.90 -3.05 25.72
N SER A 737 3.74 -2.02 25.86
CA SER A 737 3.50 -0.69 25.28
C SER A 737 3.52 -0.71 23.75
N LYS A 738 4.45 -1.43 23.10
CA LYS A 738 4.50 -1.56 21.63
C LYS A 738 3.26 -2.30 21.10
N GLU A 739 2.77 -3.32 21.79
CA GLU A 739 1.53 -4.03 21.44
C GLU A 739 0.26 -3.20 21.70
N ILE A 740 0.20 -2.41 22.78
CA ILE A 740 -0.92 -1.48 23.02
C ILE A 740 -0.99 -0.43 21.91
N ARG A 741 0.15 0.13 21.49
CA ARG A 741 0.23 1.04 20.33
C ARG A 741 -0.29 0.37 19.06
N PHE A 742 0.09 -0.89 18.80
CA PHE A 742 -0.40 -1.66 17.66
C PHE A 742 -1.91 -1.86 17.71
N LEU A 743 -2.47 -2.25 18.85
CA LEU A 743 -3.92 -2.42 19.02
C LEU A 743 -4.69 -1.10 18.82
N ILE A 744 -4.23 0.01 19.40
CA ILE A 744 -4.83 1.34 19.19
C ILE A 744 -4.79 1.71 17.70
N SER A 745 -3.64 1.54 17.05
CA SER A 745 -3.53 1.83 15.61
C SER A 745 -4.37 0.90 14.72
N ASP A 746 -4.55 -0.37 15.09
CA ASP A 746 -5.37 -1.30 14.30
C ASP A 746 -6.87 -1.11 14.54
N LEU A 747 -7.25 -0.49 15.67
CA LEU A 747 -8.60 0.01 15.97
C LEU A 747 -8.92 1.36 15.31
N LEU A 748 -7.92 2.23 15.11
CA LEU A 748 -8.05 3.49 14.38
C LEU A 748 -8.03 3.31 12.86
N TYR A 749 -7.02 2.58 12.37
CA TYR A 749 -6.62 2.60 10.95
C TYR A 749 -6.56 1.20 10.33
N GLY A 750 -6.20 0.18 11.13
CA GLY A 750 -6.07 -1.20 10.65
C GLY A 750 -7.39 -1.98 10.60
N ILE A 751 -7.27 -3.29 10.78
CA ILE A 751 -8.32 -4.28 10.50
C ILE A 751 -9.55 -4.23 11.41
N TYR A 752 -9.46 -3.50 12.52
CA TYR A 752 -10.51 -3.42 13.53
C TYR A 752 -11.31 -2.12 13.49
N ARG A 753 -10.99 -1.18 12.58
CA ARG A 753 -11.68 0.13 12.49
C ARG A 753 -13.21 0.02 12.37
N ASP A 754 -13.72 -0.90 11.53
CA ASP A 754 -15.16 -1.09 11.29
C ASP A 754 -15.94 -1.73 12.46
N TYR A 755 -15.27 -2.15 13.55
CA TYR A 755 -15.94 -2.84 14.65
C TYR A 755 -16.61 -1.82 15.57
N SER A 756 -17.92 -1.95 15.81
CA SER A 756 -18.74 -0.94 16.52
C SER A 756 -18.41 -0.67 18.01
N MET A 757 -17.28 -1.17 18.51
CA MET A 757 -16.72 -0.87 19.86
C MET A 757 -15.29 -0.32 19.79
N SER A 758 -14.68 -0.23 18.60
CA SER A 758 -13.26 0.12 18.41
C SER A 758 -12.95 1.53 18.90
N SER A 759 -13.66 2.51 18.37
CA SER A 759 -13.38 3.93 18.52
C SER A 759 -13.87 4.53 19.84
N VAL A 760 -14.99 4.03 20.40
CA VAL A 760 -15.64 4.65 21.56
C VAL A 760 -15.10 4.10 22.89
N ASP A 761 -15.10 2.77 23.07
CA ASP A 761 -14.77 2.16 24.37
C ASP A 761 -13.32 1.65 24.44
N MET A 762 -12.78 1.11 23.34
CA MET A 762 -11.53 0.34 23.40
C MET A 762 -10.26 1.19 23.33
N ILE A 763 -10.24 2.29 22.58
CA ILE A 763 -9.07 3.18 22.51
C ILE A 763 -8.80 3.85 23.87
N PRO A 764 -9.76 4.55 24.53
CA PRO A 764 -9.50 5.17 25.83
C PRO A 764 -9.13 4.15 26.92
N PHE A 765 -9.63 2.92 26.83
CA PHE A 765 -9.27 1.82 27.73
C PHE A 765 -7.83 1.31 27.50
N LEU A 766 -7.39 1.19 26.24
CA LEU A 766 -6.01 0.83 25.92
C LEU A 766 -5.02 1.94 26.28
N GLU A 767 -5.42 3.21 26.10
CA GLU A 767 -4.65 4.37 26.54
C GLU A 767 -4.53 4.45 28.07
N ASP A 768 -5.62 4.19 28.81
CA ASP A 768 -5.61 4.07 30.29
C ASP A 768 -4.74 2.91 30.79
N ILE A 769 -4.73 1.75 30.12
CA ILE A 769 -3.78 0.67 30.42
C ILE A 769 -2.34 1.12 30.10
N GLY A 770 -2.13 1.79 28.96
CA GLY A 770 -0.83 2.35 28.58
C GLY A 770 -0.28 3.32 29.62
N GLU A 771 -1.09 4.29 30.06
CA GLU A 771 -0.76 5.22 31.16
C GLU A 771 -0.47 4.44 32.45
N LYS A 772 -1.32 3.47 32.82
CA LYS A 772 -1.17 2.67 34.04
C LYS A 772 0.14 1.89 34.10
N LEU A 773 0.54 1.26 32.99
CA LEU A 773 1.83 0.57 32.87
C LEU A 773 3.03 1.52 33.14
N MET A 774 2.89 2.81 32.86
CA MET A 774 3.92 3.80 33.18
C MET A 774 3.78 4.35 34.62
N THR A 775 2.57 4.56 35.13
CA THR A 775 2.32 5.13 36.48
C THR A 775 2.64 4.20 37.65
N GLY A 776 3.02 2.94 37.39
CA GLY A 776 3.70 2.10 38.39
C GLY A 776 4.99 2.75 38.91
N ILE A 777 5.60 3.64 38.10
CA ILE A 777 6.66 4.55 38.53
C ILE A 777 6.03 5.73 39.28
N LYS A 778 6.44 5.89 40.54
CA LYS A 778 5.74 6.63 41.61
C LYS A 778 5.74 8.15 41.40
N SER A 779 4.97 8.64 40.43
CA SER A 779 4.70 10.07 40.24
C SER A 779 3.28 10.34 39.74
N ARG A 780 2.65 11.38 40.28
CA ARG A 780 1.36 11.88 39.79
C ARG A 780 1.36 13.41 39.69
N PRO A 781 1.88 13.97 38.59
CA PRO A 781 1.61 15.35 38.23
C PRO A 781 0.10 15.55 38.05
N LYS A 782 -0.37 16.79 38.22
CA LYS A 782 -1.70 17.16 37.70
C LYS A 782 -1.55 17.45 36.21
N GLN A 783 -1.82 16.44 35.39
CA GLN A 783 -1.78 16.51 33.92
C GLN A 783 -2.57 17.73 33.40
N SER A 784 -2.05 18.42 32.39
CA SER A 784 -2.70 19.57 31.77
C SER A 784 -3.96 19.14 31.02
N SER A 785 -5.06 19.89 31.17
CA SER A 785 -6.37 19.46 30.66
C SER A 785 -6.53 19.55 29.14
N GLN A 786 -5.62 20.23 28.44
CA GLN A 786 -5.81 20.62 27.04
C GLN A 786 -5.71 19.45 26.05
N ILE A 787 -4.76 18.52 26.23
CA ILE A 787 -4.63 17.35 25.36
C ILE A 787 -5.86 16.43 25.50
N ARG A 788 -6.30 16.20 26.75
CA ARG A 788 -7.47 15.36 27.05
C ARG A 788 -8.77 15.94 26.47
N GLN A 789 -8.92 17.26 26.48
CA GLN A 789 -10.09 17.94 25.90
C GLN A 789 -10.25 17.76 24.39
N GLN A 790 -9.16 17.54 23.62
CA GLN A 790 -9.29 17.18 22.20
C GLN A 790 -9.74 15.72 21.98
N MET A 791 -9.39 14.81 22.90
CA MET A 791 -9.81 13.39 22.82
C MET A 791 -11.26 13.21 23.29
N ASP A 792 -11.66 13.86 24.39
CA ASP A 792 -13.04 13.80 24.92
C ASP A 792 -14.08 14.30 23.88
N PHE A 793 -13.70 15.19 22.96
CA PHE A 793 -14.57 15.71 21.90
C PHE A 793 -15.05 14.64 20.90
N VAL A 794 -14.31 13.54 20.72
CA VAL A 794 -14.69 12.43 19.83
C VAL A 794 -15.89 11.64 20.40
N SER A 795 -16.05 11.62 21.72
CA SER A 795 -17.19 10.96 22.40
C SER A 795 -18.52 11.68 22.11
N ASP A 796 -18.59 12.98 22.38
CA ASP A 796 -19.86 13.73 22.41
C ASP A 796 -20.53 13.84 21.04
N ALA A 797 -19.77 13.77 19.94
CA ALA A 797 -20.32 13.78 18.58
C ALA A 797 -21.25 12.59 18.26
N SER A 798 -21.18 11.51 19.06
CA SER A 798 -21.96 10.28 18.85
C SER A 798 -23.38 10.29 19.46
N ALA A 799 -23.74 11.33 20.23
CA ALA A 799 -24.93 11.35 21.11
C ALA A 799 -26.31 11.49 20.42
N PHE A 800 -26.51 10.93 19.22
CA PHE A 800 -27.82 10.86 18.56
C PHE A 800 -28.73 9.80 19.19
N ILE A 801 -29.54 10.23 20.15
CA ILE A 801 -30.49 9.37 20.89
C ILE A 801 -31.56 8.80 19.94
N PHE A 802 -31.45 7.51 19.60
CA PHE A 802 -32.51 6.77 18.92
C PHE A 802 -33.62 6.36 19.90
N PRO A 803 -34.87 6.87 19.78
CA PRO A 803 -35.98 6.39 20.58
C PRO A 803 -36.40 4.97 20.13
N ARG A 804 -36.35 4.02 21.07
CA ARG A 804 -36.84 2.65 20.85
C ARG A 804 -38.35 2.62 20.58
N THR A 805 -38.78 2.38 19.34
CA THR A 805 -39.91 1.50 18.98
C THR A 805 -40.06 1.43 17.46
N PHE A 806 -39.82 0.28 16.84
CA PHE A 806 -40.59 -0.18 15.67
C PHE A 806 -40.54 -1.71 15.56
N SER A 807 -41.68 -2.32 15.26
CA SER A 807 -41.80 -3.75 14.96
C SER A 807 -41.57 -3.99 13.46
N LEU A 808 -40.71 -4.93 13.11
CA LEU A 808 -40.44 -5.31 11.72
C LEU A 808 -41.68 -5.94 11.06
N PRO A 809 -42.16 -5.43 9.90
CA PRO A 809 -43.07 -6.16 9.04
C PRO A 809 -42.34 -7.29 8.28
N PRO A 810 -43.05 -8.31 7.76
CA PRO A 810 -42.43 -9.37 6.98
C PRO A 810 -41.91 -8.85 5.63
N ILE A 811 -40.77 -9.39 5.20
CA ILE A 811 -40.11 -9.01 3.94
C ILE A 811 -40.83 -9.66 2.75
N SER A 812 -41.33 -8.83 1.84
CA SER A 812 -41.73 -9.26 0.49
C SER A 812 -41.29 -8.24 -0.55
N SER A 813 -40.40 -8.66 -1.46
CA SER A 813 -40.12 -8.08 -2.79
C SER A 813 -40.22 -6.55 -2.92
N PHE A 814 -39.08 -5.86 -2.82
CA PHE A 814 -38.88 -4.55 -3.43
C PHE A 814 -37.72 -4.63 -4.42
N GLU A 815 -38.03 -4.51 -5.70
CA GLU A 815 -37.05 -4.12 -6.72
C GLU A 815 -36.78 -2.63 -6.53
N ALA A 816 -35.57 -2.27 -6.09
CA ALA A 816 -35.17 -0.88 -5.92
C ALA A 816 -34.39 -0.41 -7.17
N PRO A 817 -34.83 0.66 -7.86
CA PRO A 817 -34.08 1.18 -8.99
C PRO A 817 -32.80 1.86 -8.51
N THR A 818 -31.65 1.44 -9.03
CA THR A 818 -30.34 2.00 -8.74
C THR A 818 -30.20 3.42 -9.29
N ARG A 819 -30.57 4.40 -8.47
CA ARG A 819 -30.13 5.80 -8.58
C ARG A 819 -29.51 6.24 -7.27
N TRP A 820 -28.22 5.96 -7.11
CA TRP A 820 -27.39 6.62 -6.11
C TRP A 820 -27.31 8.10 -6.46
N ILE A 821 -28.01 8.93 -5.69
CA ILE A 821 -27.88 10.39 -5.82
C ILE A 821 -26.67 10.79 -5.00
N THR A 822 -25.60 11.20 -5.70
CA THR A 822 -24.43 11.88 -5.13
C THR A 822 -24.85 13.21 -4.51
N ARG A 823 -25.34 13.16 -3.27
CA ARG A 823 -25.58 14.34 -2.44
C ARG A 823 -24.24 14.97 -2.06
N ARG A 824 -23.66 15.74 -2.99
CA ARG A 824 -22.66 16.77 -2.68
C ARG A 824 -23.28 17.71 -1.64
N PHE A 825 -22.93 17.51 -0.37
CA PHE A 825 -23.22 18.51 0.65
C PHE A 825 -22.36 19.75 0.34
N PRO A 826 -22.93 20.97 0.34
CA PRO A 826 -22.13 22.17 0.18
C PRO A 826 -21.36 22.42 1.48
N PHE A 827 -20.17 21.83 1.57
CA PHE A 827 -19.18 22.24 2.55
C PHE A 827 -18.76 23.67 2.24
N SER A 828 -19.17 24.62 3.09
CA SER A 828 -18.42 25.85 3.22
C SER A 828 -17.11 25.48 3.92
N ALA A 829 -16.06 25.22 3.13
CA ALA A 829 -14.73 25.00 3.66
C ALA A 829 -14.34 26.22 4.50
N VAL A 830 -14.07 26.01 5.79
CA VAL A 830 -13.39 27.01 6.60
C VAL A 830 -11.98 27.08 6.02
N GLN A 831 -11.64 28.22 5.41
CA GLN A 831 -10.25 28.49 5.04
C GLN A 831 -9.47 28.57 6.35
N GLY A 832 -8.69 27.53 6.65
CA GLY A 832 -7.72 27.57 7.72
C GLY A 832 -6.63 28.60 7.43
N LYS A 833 -5.54 28.56 8.20
CA LYS A 833 -4.40 29.45 7.98
C LYS A 833 -3.27 28.72 7.26
N GLU A 834 -2.85 29.23 6.11
CA GLU A 834 -1.69 28.69 5.39
C GLU A 834 -0.45 28.58 6.31
N PRO A 835 0.28 27.44 6.33
CA PRO A 835 1.50 27.30 7.12
C PRO A 835 2.65 28.19 6.61
N PHE A 836 2.64 28.51 5.31
CA PHE A 836 3.47 29.54 4.68
C PHE A 836 2.73 30.11 3.46
N GLN A 837 3.02 31.35 3.07
CA GLN A 837 2.32 32.02 1.98
C GLN A 837 2.47 31.25 0.65
N GLY A 838 1.36 30.79 0.08
CA GLY A 838 1.32 29.98 -1.14
C GLY A 838 1.39 28.46 -0.93
N ALA A 839 1.20 27.98 0.31
CA ALA A 839 1.14 26.55 0.62
C ALA A 839 -0.04 25.81 -0.03
N TRP A 840 -1.10 26.53 -0.42
CA TRP A 840 -2.33 25.95 -1.00
C TRP A 840 -2.60 26.39 -2.45
N LEU A 841 -1.54 26.78 -3.18
CA LEU A 841 -1.63 27.13 -4.59
C LEU A 841 -1.98 25.91 -5.44
N GLN A 842 -2.97 26.07 -6.32
CA GLN A 842 -3.58 25.04 -7.17
C GLN A 842 -3.66 25.48 -8.64
N GLU A 843 -4.02 24.57 -9.54
CA GLU A 843 -4.26 24.88 -10.95
C GLU A 843 -5.37 25.92 -11.13
N GLY A 844 -5.14 26.91 -11.98
CA GLY A 844 -6.03 28.07 -12.19
C GLY A 844 -5.75 29.28 -11.29
N ASP A 845 -4.95 29.17 -10.23
CA ASP A 845 -4.60 30.34 -9.40
C ASP A 845 -3.65 31.30 -10.12
N LEU A 846 -3.81 32.60 -9.84
CA LEU A 846 -2.89 33.66 -10.29
C LEU A 846 -1.73 33.82 -9.32
N VAL A 847 -0.51 33.90 -9.86
CA VAL A 847 0.75 33.90 -9.10
C VAL A 847 1.77 34.89 -9.64
N ASP A 848 2.61 35.43 -8.74
CA ASP A 848 3.90 36.01 -9.13
C ASP A 848 4.89 34.84 -9.32
N GLY A 849 5.13 34.40 -10.55
CA GLY A 849 6.21 33.46 -10.90
C GLY A 849 7.57 34.16 -10.99
N PHE A 850 8.69 33.42 -10.98
CA PHE A 850 10.05 34.02 -10.94
C PHE A 850 10.88 33.62 -12.16
N ILE A 851 11.21 34.58 -13.02
CA ILE A 851 11.99 34.37 -14.27
C ILE A 851 13.01 35.51 -14.40
N ASP A 852 14.22 35.21 -14.87
CA ASP A 852 15.28 36.19 -15.17
C ASP A 852 15.62 37.19 -14.05
N ASN A 853 15.42 36.79 -12.80
CA ASN A 853 15.55 37.61 -11.58
C ASN A 853 14.43 38.64 -11.36
N TYR A 854 13.29 38.53 -12.04
CA TYR A 854 12.09 39.33 -11.84
C TYR A 854 10.89 38.45 -11.45
N ARG A 855 9.82 39.08 -10.97
CA ARG A 855 8.53 38.41 -10.77
C ARG A 855 7.51 38.89 -11.79
N TYR A 856 6.89 37.95 -12.50
CA TYR A 856 5.86 38.19 -13.50
C TYR A 856 4.54 37.57 -13.05
N MET A 857 3.41 38.21 -13.36
CA MET A 857 2.10 37.61 -13.13
C MET A 857 1.88 36.50 -14.16
N GLY A 858 1.52 35.30 -13.70
CA GLY A 858 1.08 34.19 -14.54
C GLY A 858 0.01 33.33 -13.86
N THR A 859 -0.50 32.35 -14.58
CA THR A 859 -1.52 31.40 -14.10
C THR A 859 -0.87 30.03 -13.92
N ILE A 860 -1.13 29.36 -12.80
CA ILE A 860 -0.75 27.95 -12.64
C ILE A 860 -1.57 27.11 -13.63
N THR A 861 -0.87 26.41 -14.53
CA THR A 861 -1.47 25.49 -15.52
C THR A 861 -1.23 24.03 -15.18
N HIS A 862 -0.25 23.72 -14.32
CA HIS A 862 -0.10 22.39 -13.72
C HIS A 862 0.59 22.45 -12.35
N VAL A 863 0.26 21.53 -11.44
CA VAL A 863 0.99 21.31 -10.17
C VAL A 863 1.52 19.89 -10.08
N THR A 864 2.85 19.74 -10.07
CA THR A 864 3.48 18.42 -9.90
C THR A 864 3.43 17.91 -8.46
N ALA A 865 3.49 16.58 -8.33
CA ALA A 865 3.64 15.86 -7.06
C ALA A 865 4.76 16.38 -6.12
N HIS A 866 5.79 17.02 -6.69
CA HIS A 866 6.96 17.51 -5.97
C HIS A 866 6.87 19.00 -5.59
N GLY A 867 5.73 19.67 -5.81
CA GLY A 867 5.56 21.09 -5.49
C GLY A 867 6.24 22.05 -6.48
N ASN A 868 6.52 21.59 -7.70
CA ASN A 868 6.87 22.47 -8.83
C ASN A 868 5.61 22.79 -9.63
N TYR A 869 5.49 24.05 -10.01
CA TYR A 869 4.33 24.65 -10.65
C TYR A 869 4.67 25.01 -12.10
N HIS A 870 3.85 24.57 -13.05
CA HIS A 870 3.92 25.07 -14.42
C HIS A 870 3.12 26.37 -14.50
N ILE A 871 3.78 27.49 -14.75
CA ILE A 871 3.16 28.80 -14.83
C ILE A 871 3.16 29.23 -16.29
N SER A 872 1.99 29.55 -16.84
CA SER A 872 1.84 30.17 -18.16
C SER A 872 1.64 31.68 -17.98
N TYR A 873 2.36 32.47 -18.77
CA TYR A 873 2.42 33.92 -18.65
C TYR A 873 1.58 34.61 -19.75
N PRO A 874 1.01 35.81 -19.49
CA PRO A 874 0.04 36.42 -20.41
C PRO A 874 0.62 36.99 -21.72
N ASP A 875 1.94 36.92 -21.92
CA ASP A 875 2.65 37.18 -23.17
C ASP A 875 2.73 35.95 -24.09
N GLY A 876 2.60 34.75 -23.52
CA GLY A 876 2.60 33.46 -24.23
C GLY A 876 3.75 32.53 -23.84
N ASP A 877 4.66 32.96 -22.98
CA ASP A 877 5.74 32.11 -22.45
C ASP A 877 5.23 31.20 -21.31
N ASP A 878 5.97 30.14 -21.01
CA ASP A 878 5.75 29.28 -19.84
C ASP A 878 7.06 28.92 -19.13
N ASN A 879 6.96 28.50 -17.86
CA ASN A 879 8.10 28.03 -17.08
C ASN A 879 7.68 27.11 -15.92
N TRP A 880 8.60 26.26 -15.48
CA TRP A 880 8.53 25.53 -14.22
C TRP A 880 9.17 26.35 -13.09
N ASN A 881 8.40 26.62 -12.04
CA ASN A 881 8.88 27.32 -10.84
C ASN A 881 8.63 26.49 -9.58
N ASP A 882 9.56 26.54 -8.63
CA ASP A 882 9.43 25.83 -7.35
C ASP A 882 8.55 26.59 -6.33
N THR A 883 8.21 25.94 -5.21
CA THR A 883 7.37 26.50 -4.13
C THR A 883 7.96 27.76 -3.47
N TYR A 884 9.25 28.05 -3.63
CA TYR A 884 9.92 29.26 -3.12
C TYR A 884 10.09 30.34 -4.21
N GLU A 885 10.02 29.97 -5.48
CA GLU A 885 9.98 30.87 -6.62
C GLU A 885 8.58 31.44 -6.86
N ILE A 886 7.53 30.67 -6.65
CA ILE A 886 6.15 31.14 -6.72
C ILE A 886 5.73 32.02 -5.52
N LEU A 887 4.69 32.84 -5.68
CA LEU A 887 3.91 33.48 -4.61
C LEU A 887 2.46 33.71 -5.12
N PRO A 888 1.43 33.70 -4.26
CA PRO A 888 0.08 34.14 -4.63
C PRO A 888 0.10 35.57 -5.17
N PHE A 889 -0.54 35.82 -6.31
CA PHE A 889 -0.50 37.14 -6.95
C PHE A 889 -1.24 38.18 -6.11
N VAL A 890 -0.53 39.25 -5.73
CA VAL A 890 -1.13 40.44 -5.13
C VAL A 890 -1.34 41.48 -6.24
N PRO A 891 -2.57 41.90 -6.54
CA PRO A 891 -2.83 42.97 -7.53
C PRO A 891 -2.02 44.23 -7.24
N TYR A 892 -1.53 44.87 -8.30
CA TYR A 892 -0.64 46.03 -8.18
C TYR A 892 -1.38 47.24 -7.59
N GLN A 893 -0.71 47.98 -6.70
CA GLN A 893 -1.34 49.07 -5.94
C GLN A 893 -0.97 50.47 -6.45
N LEU A 894 -1.85 51.44 -6.21
CA LEU A 894 -1.59 52.86 -6.47
C LEU A 894 -0.36 53.31 -5.64
N GLY A 895 0.64 53.88 -6.29
CA GLY A 895 1.95 54.21 -5.70
C GLY A 895 2.95 53.05 -5.63
N GLU A 896 2.63 51.86 -6.15
CA GLU A 896 3.62 50.78 -6.31
C GLU A 896 4.56 51.11 -7.48
N LYS A 897 5.87 50.97 -7.24
CA LYS A 897 6.92 51.15 -8.27
C LYS A 897 7.33 49.82 -8.87
N LEU A 898 7.21 49.71 -10.20
CA LEU A 898 7.35 48.48 -10.97
C LEU A 898 8.15 48.73 -12.25
N ASP A 899 8.79 47.69 -12.77
CA ASP A 899 9.32 47.70 -14.14
C ASP A 899 8.13 47.52 -15.09
N VAL A 900 7.96 48.44 -16.06
CA VAL A 900 6.86 48.42 -17.02
C VAL A 900 7.39 48.42 -18.45
N LEU A 901 6.87 47.53 -19.29
CA LEU A 901 7.25 47.40 -20.69
C LEU A 901 6.70 48.58 -21.51
N ILE A 902 7.59 49.41 -22.03
CA ILE A 902 7.32 50.60 -22.84
C ILE A 902 8.26 50.56 -24.05
N ASP A 903 7.70 50.62 -25.26
CA ASP A 903 8.45 50.59 -26.52
C ASP A 903 9.50 49.45 -26.66
N ASN A 904 9.21 48.31 -26.02
CA ASN A 904 10.02 47.09 -25.89
C ASN A 904 11.18 47.15 -24.87
N GLU A 905 11.30 48.21 -24.07
CA GLU A 905 12.21 48.28 -22.92
C GLU A 905 11.44 48.33 -21.59
N TYR A 906 11.97 47.72 -20.54
CA TYR A 906 11.36 47.77 -19.20
C TYR A 906 11.88 49.00 -18.44
N MET A 907 10.99 49.96 -18.16
CA MET A 907 11.31 51.18 -17.42
C MET A 907 10.66 51.21 -16.04
N LEU A 908 11.37 51.73 -15.03
CA LEU A 908 10.83 51.87 -13.68
C LEU A 908 9.78 52.99 -13.64
N CYS A 909 8.54 52.61 -13.36
CA CYS A 909 7.39 53.52 -13.29
C CYS A 909 6.61 53.36 -11.98
N GLU A 910 5.88 54.40 -11.57
CA GLU A 910 4.93 54.38 -10.45
C GLU A 910 3.49 54.29 -10.98
N ILE A 911 2.66 53.44 -10.39
CA ILE A 911 1.23 53.36 -10.73
C ILE A 911 0.49 54.58 -10.20
N VAL A 912 -0.11 55.36 -11.11
CA VAL A 912 -0.83 56.61 -10.83
C VAL A 912 -2.34 56.54 -11.12
N ALA A 913 -2.82 55.47 -11.76
CA ALA A 913 -4.22 55.06 -11.70
C ALA A 913 -4.37 53.55 -11.90
N VAL A 914 -5.45 52.98 -11.34
CA VAL A 914 -5.95 51.64 -11.64
C VAL A 914 -7.39 51.81 -12.13
N MET A 915 -7.71 51.23 -13.28
CA MET A 915 -8.97 51.44 -14.00
C MET A 915 -9.97 50.29 -13.75
N GLU A 916 -11.27 50.54 -13.94
CA GLU A 916 -12.33 49.54 -13.69
C GLU A 916 -12.28 48.32 -14.64
N ASP A 917 -11.57 48.42 -15.78
CA ASP A 917 -11.33 47.34 -16.73
C ASP A 917 -10.07 46.51 -16.44
N GLY A 918 -9.34 46.83 -15.37
CA GLY A 918 -8.09 46.17 -15.01
C GLY A 918 -6.85 46.70 -15.75
N THR A 919 -6.97 47.80 -16.48
CA THR A 919 -5.80 48.55 -16.98
C THR A 919 -5.20 49.47 -15.90
N TYR A 920 -3.96 49.88 -16.11
CA TYR A 920 -3.15 50.67 -15.20
C TYR A 920 -2.57 51.87 -15.95
N HIS A 921 -2.54 53.04 -15.30
CA HIS A 921 -1.80 54.20 -15.79
C HIS A 921 -0.55 54.40 -14.93
N VAL A 922 0.58 54.69 -15.57
CA VAL A 922 1.90 54.73 -14.92
C VAL A 922 2.67 55.99 -15.32
N ILE A 923 3.59 56.42 -14.46
CA ILE A 923 4.50 57.56 -14.71
C ILE A 923 5.97 57.13 -14.53
N THR A 924 6.88 57.54 -15.42
CA THR A 924 8.30 57.16 -15.35
C THR A 924 9.04 57.91 -14.24
N ASP A 925 9.91 57.22 -13.48
CA ASP A 925 10.60 57.77 -12.30
C ASP A 925 11.77 58.74 -12.61
N HIS A 926 11.94 59.14 -13.87
CA HIS A 926 13.04 60.01 -14.32
C HIS A 926 12.54 61.28 -15.03
N ASP A 927 11.55 61.17 -15.91
CA ASP A 927 11.14 62.24 -16.84
C ASP A 927 9.65 62.64 -16.72
N ASP A 928 8.93 62.11 -15.71
CA ASP A 928 7.49 62.34 -15.47
C ASP A 928 6.59 61.99 -16.68
N GLU A 929 7.03 61.09 -17.57
CA GLU A 929 6.25 60.69 -18.76
C GLU A 929 5.12 59.73 -18.39
N TYR A 930 3.91 60.04 -18.86
CA TYR A 930 2.65 59.40 -18.46
C TYR A 930 2.13 58.42 -19.53
N TYR A 931 1.93 57.17 -19.16
CA TYR A 931 1.47 56.09 -20.03
C TYR A 931 0.14 55.51 -19.53
N THR A 932 -0.81 55.34 -20.45
CA THR A 932 -2.14 54.79 -20.18
C THR A 932 -2.25 53.32 -20.60
N ASP A 933 -3.39 52.70 -20.31
CA ASP A 933 -3.84 51.43 -20.89
C ASP A 933 -2.90 50.22 -20.71
N LYS A 934 -2.01 50.25 -19.70
CA LYS A 934 -1.10 49.13 -19.40
C LYS A 934 -1.87 47.97 -18.80
N THR A 935 -1.56 46.76 -19.26
CA THR A 935 -2.19 45.49 -18.84
C THR A 935 -1.22 44.66 -18.00
N LEU A 936 -1.73 43.67 -17.24
CA LEU A 936 -0.90 42.92 -16.27
C LEU A 936 0.37 42.27 -16.87
N LYS A 937 0.35 41.90 -18.15
CA LYS A 937 1.51 41.36 -18.89
C LYS A 937 2.67 42.36 -19.04
N ASP A 938 2.37 43.66 -19.00
CA ASP A 938 3.32 44.73 -19.26
C ASP A 938 4.12 45.06 -17.99
N PHE A 939 3.89 44.35 -16.86
CA PHE A 939 4.47 44.62 -15.55
C PHE A 939 5.36 43.50 -15.05
N ARG A 940 6.42 43.86 -14.33
CA ARG A 940 7.18 42.92 -13.49
C ARG A 940 7.66 43.55 -12.18
N ARG A 941 7.69 42.76 -11.12
CA ARG A 941 8.17 43.14 -9.79
C ARG A 941 9.67 42.88 -9.66
N TYR A 942 10.43 43.92 -9.33
CA TYR A 942 11.84 43.78 -8.94
C TYR A 942 11.94 43.06 -7.58
N PRO A 943 12.77 42.01 -7.42
CA PRO A 943 12.88 41.29 -6.15
C PRO A 943 13.47 42.20 -5.07
N SER A 944 12.65 42.53 -4.06
CA SER A 944 13.04 43.50 -3.03
C SER A 944 14.36 43.12 -2.35
N LYS A 945 15.21 44.12 -2.07
CA LYS A 945 16.62 43.94 -1.63
C LYS A 945 16.77 43.07 -0.37
N LEU A 946 15.71 42.88 0.41
CA LEU A 946 15.60 41.93 1.52
C LEU A 946 15.87 40.47 1.10
N ARG A 947 15.50 40.05 -0.12
CA ARG A 947 15.58 38.62 -0.53
C ARG A 947 17.00 38.12 -0.79
N LYS A 948 17.99 38.99 -1.09
CA LYS A 948 19.40 38.57 -1.18
C LYS A 948 19.92 37.92 0.11
N LYS A 949 19.35 38.28 1.27
CA LYS A 949 19.67 37.63 2.55
C LYS A 949 18.98 36.26 2.70
N ARG A 950 17.76 36.09 2.16
CA ARG A 950 17.01 34.82 2.19
C ARG A 950 17.53 33.78 1.20
N ILE A 951 18.00 34.17 0.02
CA ILE A 951 18.63 33.22 -0.93
C ILE A 951 19.88 32.58 -0.28
N TYR A 952 20.67 33.37 0.45
CA TYR A 952 21.78 32.88 1.29
C TYR A 952 21.37 32.08 2.54
N GLN A 953 20.07 31.97 2.85
CA GLN A 953 19.51 31.18 3.97
C GLN A 953 18.59 30.05 3.50
N ALA A 954 18.48 29.83 2.19
CA ALA A 954 17.88 28.64 1.59
C ALA A 954 18.93 27.75 0.91
N ALA A 955 20.14 28.29 0.68
CA ALA A 955 21.33 27.57 0.24
C ALA A 955 22.25 27.14 1.42
N TYR A 956 21.72 27.13 2.65
CA TYR A 956 22.41 26.84 3.90
C TYR A 956 21.43 26.26 4.93
#